data_AF-A0A0Q6WGK0-F1
#
_entry.id   AF-A0A0Q6WGK0-F1
#
_cell.length_a   1.000
_cell.length_b   1.000
_cell.length_c   1.000
_cell.angle_alpha   90.00
_cell.angle_beta   90.00
_cell.angle_gamma   90.00
#
_symmetry.space_group_name_H-M   'P 1'
#
loop_
_entity.id
_entity.type
_entity.pdbx_description
1 polymer ?
#
loop_
_entity_poly.entity_id
_entity_poly.type
_entity_poly.pdbx_seq_one_letter_code
_entity_poly.pdbx_strand_id
1 'polypeptide(L)'
;MRHRLPPFRPAWRRSLLLAAVLHACQPVTPALADDFDDMRAKWLLRAAGGAAADTADQQIAAQLQLDDANAQRYWSSMQTAPERAALWPDLASTTVSAHVTSAYRRLAAMAAVYASPKSALHGNAALGAAVVDGLDWMSKHRYTAGRHAYNNWWDWQIGAPMALNEAVLAVRGLLAPEQLERCLAAIDFHVPDPAWRTTPSGTLSRTEETGANRLDKAFVAIMRGVNGKHAAKIAQGRDAISQALPYVSSGDGFYTDGSFVQHSYVSYIGGYGVVIMADIAALYYVLNGSPWQLTDPNAGLPFEWSMRAYRPFIYDGAMMDMQRGRSISREFYSDHGVGRTVTGTMAELAEVLPPAQGAQLKAVLKGWLQRDRTFGASYFTPVATAVPGIYAGLPVYQMGLLKALQRDAAVAPLAEAVETRYYPATDRAVQRRPGHAFALAMFSKRISSFESGNGENLRGWWTGAGTHSLYNADQTQYSGNYWPTADAWRMPGTTTDHGGSGTPEKWKLYSNDKSAVGGAELAGQHAAIGMDFSTKAWSDSGLQGRKAWFLFGDRVVAVGSAISAAPADPAARPVETIVENRKLNAGGDNALTVNGMRQPAGAGWSQALPNTKWAHLAGSVPGADIGYVFPDAPTVQGLRETRTGAWRDINAEGSTRQVSASYLSLALPHGVRPTDGAYTFILLPNRSAAQVAAFAAANPVRVAERSASATAVTDSALGLTGMVFWEDAAKTVKVSGKPYLASDRKAAVVVQQDGAGLQLAVADPTQENTDVIHLELHRSARAVLLHDPAITVQQLSPTIKMTVAVKGSAGKSHQARFELKRP
;
A
#
# COMPACT_ATOMS: atom_id res chain seq x y z
N MET A 1 -78.93 41.95 70.75
CA MET A 1 -77.98 43.10 70.75
C MET A 1 -76.92 42.85 69.68
N ARG A 2 -76.84 43.78 68.71
CA ARG A 2 -75.74 44.08 67.74
C ARG A 2 -75.19 42.90 66.90
N HIS A 3 -75.64 42.73 65.63
CA HIS A 3 -75.12 43.34 64.38
C HIS A 3 -73.75 42.72 63.94
N ARG A 4 -73.51 42.17 62.75
CA ARG A 4 -73.89 42.50 61.36
C ARG A 4 -73.68 41.30 60.38
N LEU A 5 -74.22 41.48 59.17
CA LEU A 5 -74.51 40.60 58.01
C LEU A 5 -73.31 40.03 57.16
N PRO A 6 -73.58 39.09 56.21
CA PRO A 6 -72.64 38.27 55.40
C PRO A 6 -72.35 38.88 53.99
N PRO A 7 -71.70 38.20 53.00
CA PRO A 7 -72.46 37.32 52.06
C PRO A 7 -71.69 36.20 51.28
N PHE A 8 -72.48 35.22 50.82
CA PHE A 8 -72.52 34.54 49.50
C PHE A 8 -71.28 33.95 48.77
N ARG A 9 -71.51 32.72 48.26
CA ARG A 9 -70.78 31.82 47.30
C ARG A 9 -70.39 32.51 45.95
N PRO A 10 -69.57 31.94 45.01
CA PRO A 10 -69.39 30.50 44.70
C PRO A 10 -68.01 30.01 44.15
N ALA A 11 -67.98 28.69 43.94
CA ALA A 11 -66.99 27.91 43.23
C ALA A 11 -66.74 28.40 41.78
N TRP A 12 -65.48 28.32 41.34
CA TRP A 12 -64.98 27.73 40.08
C TRP A 12 -63.51 28.16 39.90
N ARG A 13 -62.70 27.30 39.26
CA ARG A 13 -61.25 27.43 38.95
C ARG A 13 -60.25 26.80 39.94
N ARG A 14 -60.39 25.51 40.25
CA ARG A 14 -59.24 24.64 40.65
C ARG A 14 -59.33 23.20 40.12
N SER A 15 -59.87 23.01 38.91
CA SER A 15 -59.98 21.67 38.29
C SER A 15 -59.36 21.55 36.89
N LEU A 16 -58.48 22.47 36.48
CA LEU A 16 -57.79 22.41 35.18
C LEU A 16 -56.26 22.38 35.26
N LEU A 17 -55.68 22.19 36.46
CA LEU A 17 -54.22 22.13 36.66
C LEU A 17 -53.74 20.80 37.26
N LEU A 18 -54.62 19.81 37.44
CA LEU A 18 -54.25 18.45 37.87
C LEU A 18 -54.36 17.40 36.75
N ALA A 19 -54.79 17.78 35.54
CA ALA A 19 -54.79 16.91 34.35
C ALA A 19 -53.56 17.12 33.44
N ALA A 20 -52.76 18.16 33.67
CA ALA A 20 -51.57 18.48 32.86
C ALA A 20 -50.24 17.98 33.47
N VAL A 21 -50.24 17.47 34.71
CA VAL A 21 -49.01 16.99 35.40
C VAL A 21 -48.93 15.46 35.49
N LEU A 22 -49.96 14.73 35.03
CA LEU A 22 -49.96 13.26 34.97
C LEU A 22 -49.84 12.69 33.54
N HIS A 23 -49.50 13.52 32.54
CA HIS A 23 -49.10 13.06 31.19
C HIS A 23 -47.59 13.20 30.92
N ALA A 24 -46.80 13.65 31.90
CA ALA A 24 -45.35 13.84 31.78
C ALA A 24 -44.50 12.72 32.40
N CYS A 25 -45.11 11.62 32.82
CA CYS A 25 -44.42 10.40 33.28
C CYS A 25 -45.14 9.18 32.71
N GLN A 26 -45.14 9.04 31.39
CA GLN A 26 -45.18 7.70 30.83
C GLN A 26 -43.75 7.15 30.92
N PRO A 27 -43.52 5.98 31.56
CA PRO A 27 -42.29 5.27 31.31
C PRO A 27 -42.22 5.07 29.79
N VAL A 28 -41.19 5.61 29.16
CA VAL A 28 -40.83 5.20 27.80
C VAL A 28 -40.59 3.70 27.94
N THR A 29 -41.58 2.89 27.58
CA THR A 29 -41.38 1.47 27.34
C THR A 29 -40.18 1.40 26.41
N PRO A 30 -39.06 0.76 26.79
CA PRO A 30 -37.97 0.59 25.86
C PRO A 30 -38.57 -0.06 24.62
N ALA A 31 -38.46 0.61 23.47
CA ALA A 31 -38.81 -0.01 22.21
C ALA A 31 -38.09 -1.36 22.17
N LEU A 32 -38.82 -2.45 21.92
CA LEU A 32 -38.21 -3.77 21.78
C LEU A 32 -37.07 -3.62 20.78
N ALA A 33 -35.84 -3.95 21.21
CA ALA A 33 -34.67 -3.86 20.36
C ALA A 33 -34.91 -4.73 19.11
N ASP A 34 -34.78 -4.11 17.95
CA ASP A 34 -34.80 -4.81 16.66
C ASP A 34 -33.37 -4.97 16.12
N ASP A 35 -33.22 -5.77 15.05
CA ASP A 35 -31.91 -6.06 14.47
C ASP A 35 -31.12 -4.78 14.08
N PHE A 36 -31.81 -3.68 13.77
CA PHE A 36 -31.18 -2.40 13.45
C PHE A 36 -30.57 -1.73 14.69
N ASP A 37 -31.30 -1.75 15.81
CA ASP A 37 -30.80 -1.22 17.08
C ASP A 37 -29.63 -2.06 17.61
N ASP A 38 -29.63 -3.38 17.40
CA ASP A 38 -28.51 -4.26 17.73
C ASP A 38 -27.27 -3.97 16.88
N MET A 39 -27.42 -3.80 15.56
CA MET A 39 -26.32 -3.42 14.68
C MET A 39 -25.73 -2.05 15.06
N ARG A 40 -26.59 -1.08 15.40
CA ARG A 40 -26.16 0.24 15.88
C ARG A 40 -25.42 0.13 17.22
N ALA A 41 -25.95 -0.61 18.19
CA ALA A 41 -25.30 -0.81 19.48
C ALA A 41 -23.93 -1.48 19.33
N LYS A 42 -23.84 -2.48 18.45
CA LYS A 42 -22.59 -3.17 18.09
C LYS A 42 -21.55 -2.20 17.52
N TRP A 43 -21.95 -1.33 16.59
CA TRP A 43 -21.04 -0.34 16.02
C TRP A 43 -20.57 0.69 17.05
N LEU A 44 -21.47 1.19 17.91
CA LEU A 44 -21.10 2.12 18.99
C LEU A 44 -20.16 1.48 20.00
N LEU A 45 -20.39 0.22 20.36
CA LEU A 45 -19.50 -0.52 21.24
C LEU A 45 -18.10 -0.64 20.62
N ARG A 46 -18.01 -0.95 19.32
CA ARG A 46 -16.73 -0.95 18.58
C ARG A 46 -16.06 0.43 18.64
N ALA A 47 -16.77 1.50 18.31
CA ALA A 47 -16.22 2.86 18.32
C ALA A 47 -15.71 3.26 19.72
N ALA A 48 -16.38 2.82 20.79
CA ALA A 48 -15.97 3.02 22.18
C ALA A 48 -14.86 2.06 22.66
N GLY A 49 -14.18 1.36 21.75
CA GLY A 49 -13.05 0.48 22.06
C GLY A 49 -13.40 -0.98 22.31
N GLY A 50 -14.67 -1.36 22.24
CA GLY A 50 -15.15 -2.71 22.48
C GLY A 50 -14.87 -3.23 23.90
N ALA A 51 -15.09 -4.54 24.08
CA ALA A 51 -14.78 -5.23 25.33
C ALA A 51 -13.27 -5.39 25.57
N ALA A 52 -12.45 -5.34 24.51
CA ALA A 52 -11.00 -5.56 24.59
C ALA A 52 -10.22 -4.33 25.10
N ALA A 53 -10.78 -3.13 25.03
CA ALA A 53 -10.09 -1.93 25.50
C ALA A 53 -10.20 -1.76 27.02
N ASP A 54 -9.08 -2.03 27.70
CA ASP A 54 -8.85 -1.85 29.13
C ASP A 54 -8.46 -0.40 29.43
N THR A 55 -9.32 0.34 30.15
CA THR A 55 -9.06 1.76 30.49
C THR A 55 -8.01 1.94 31.58
N ALA A 56 -7.60 0.87 32.28
CA ALA A 56 -6.45 0.92 33.18
C ALA A 56 -5.11 0.92 32.44
N ASP A 57 -5.09 0.53 31.16
CA ASP A 57 -3.91 0.65 30.32
C ASP A 57 -3.63 2.12 30.00
N GLN A 58 -2.45 2.61 30.39
CA GLN A 58 -2.09 4.02 30.27
C GLN A 58 -2.11 4.54 28.83
N GLN A 59 -1.84 3.69 27.83
CA GLN A 59 -1.82 4.11 26.43
C GLN A 59 -3.23 4.18 25.85
N ILE A 60 -4.12 3.28 26.27
CA ILE A 60 -5.55 3.37 25.95
C ILE A 60 -6.18 4.60 26.60
N ALA A 61 -5.89 4.84 27.88
CA ALA A 61 -6.36 6.03 28.59
C ALA A 61 -5.87 7.32 27.93
N ALA A 62 -4.59 7.38 27.54
CA ALA A 62 -4.02 8.52 26.81
C ALA A 62 -4.68 8.72 25.44
N GLN A 63 -5.02 7.64 24.72
CA GLN A 63 -5.72 7.75 23.45
C GLN A 63 -7.15 8.28 23.63
N LEU A 64 -7.89 7.80 24.63
CA LEU A 64 -9.22 8.32 24.96
C LEU A 64 -9.19 9.81 25.32
N GLN A 65 -8.21 10.22 26.13
CA GLN A 65 -8.00 11.64 26.45
C GLN A 65 -7.64 12.48 25.22
N LEU A 66 -6.88 11.93 24.29
CA LEU A 66 -6.57 12.58 23.02
C LEU A 66 -7.83 12.75 22.15
N ASP A 67 -8.66 11.72 22.06
CA ASP A 67 -9.92 11.77 21.33
C ASP A 67 -10.86 12.84 21.93
N ASP A 68 -10.98 12.88 23.27
CA ASP A 68 -11.72 13.92 24.00
C ASP A 68 -11.15 15.32 23.74
N ALA A 69 -9.82 15.48 23.78
CA ALA A 69 -9.17 16.76 23.53
C ALA A 69 -9.37 17.24 22.08
N ASN A 70 -9.30 16.34 21.10
CA ASN A 70 -9.56 16.66 19.69
C ASN A 70 -11.02 17.09 19.49
N ALA A 71 -11.98 16.35 20.05
CA ALA A 71 -13.40 16.71 20.00
C ALA A 71 -13.67 18.06 20.69
N GLN A 72 -13.06 18.30 21.85
CA GLN A 72 -13.17 19.57 22.54
C GLN A 72 -12.63 20.74 21.71
N ARG A 73 -11.52 20.57 20.98
CA ARG A 73 -10.97 21.61 20.10
C ARG A 73 -11.90 21.92 18.93
N TYR A 74 -12.49 20.89 18.31
CA TYR A 74 -13.49 21.10 17.27
C TYR A 74 -14.72 21.82 17.83
N TRP A 75 -15.21 21.41 18.99
CA TRP A 75 -16.37 22.01 19.62
C TRP A 75 -16.13 23.48 19.99
N SER A 76 -15.00 23.79 20.63
CA SER A 76 -14.66 25.16 21.05
C SER A 76 -14.45 26.12 19.87
N SER A 77 -14.10 25.61 18.68
CA SER A 77 -13.91 26.43 17.47
C SER A 77 -15.12 26.45 16.55
N MET A 78 -16.20 25.75 16.91
CA MET A 78 -17.42 25.65 16.12
C MET A 78 -18.23 26.95 16.20
N GLN A 79 -18.65 27.47 15.04
CA GLN A 79 -19.52 28.63 14.93
C GLN A 79 -20.97 28.22 15.19
N THR A 80 -21.61 28.83 16.18
CA THR A 80 -23.00 28.53 16.59
C THR A 80 -23.96 29.69 16.41
N ALA A 81 -23.48 30.85 15.93
CA ALA A 81 -24.35 31.99 15.63
C ALA A 81 -25.44 31.61 14.60
N PRO A 82 -26.66 32.14 14.69
CA PRO A 82 -27.74 31.83 13.73
C PRO A 82 -27.37 32.18 12.27
N GLU A 83 -26.68 33.30 12.06
CA GLU A 83 -26.28 33.81 10.74
C GLU A 83 -24.93 33.23 10.24
N ARG A 84 -24.49 32.10 10.78
CA ARG A 84 -23.20 31.49 10.41
C ARG A 84 -23.18 31.05 8.95
N ALA A 85 -22.09 31.35 8.25
CA ALA A 85 -21.85 30.93 6.87
C ALA A 85 -21.17 29.56 6.75
N ALA A 86 -20.59 29.06 7.85
CA ALA A 86 -19.95 27.77 7.98
C ALA A 86 -20.02 27.30 9.44
N LEU A 87 -19.72 26.02 9.70
CA LEU A 87 -19.52 25.53 11.06
C LEU A 87 -18.11 25.82 11.59
N TRP A 88 -17.12 25.93 10.71
CA TRP A 88 -15.75 26.29 11.05
C TRP A 88 -15.17 27.24 10.00
N PRO A 89 -14.42 28.29 10.39
CA PRO A 89 -13.87 29.26 9.44
C PRO A 89 -12.96 28.65 8.38
N ASP A 90 -12.14 27.67 8.77
CA ASP A 90 -11.20 26.99 7.89
C ASP A 90 -11.89 26.01 6.92
N LEU A 91 -13.19 25.74 7.11
CA LEU A 91 -14.00 24.87 6.27
C LEU A 91 -15.13 25.62 5.53
N ALA A 92 -14.96 26.93 5.29
CA ALA A 92 -16.03 27.77 4.75
C ALA A 92 -16.24 27.70 3.22
N SER A 93 -15.19 27.38 2.44
CA SER A 93 -15.23 27.40 0.96
C SER A 93 -16.42 26.63 0.37
N THR A 94 -17.19 27.25 -0.53
CA THR A 94 -18.35 26.68 -1.22
C THR A 94 -17.99 26.01 -2.56
N THR A 95 -16.71 25.98 -2.91
CA THR A 95 -16.22 25.39 -4.18
C THR A 95 -15.22 24.25 -3.96
N VAL A 96 -14.79 24.02 -2.73
CA VAL A 96 -13.89 22.92 -2.34
C VAL A 96 -14.72 21.86 -1.62
N SER A 97 -14.95 20.72 -2.27
CA SER A 97 -15.82 19.67 -1.74
C SER A 97 -15.25 19.00 -0.49
N ALA A 98 -13.91 18.93 -0.35
CA ALA A 98 -13.24 18.40 0.84
C ALA A 98 -13.62 19.11 2.14
N HIS A 99 -14.09 20.37 2.07
CA HIS A 99 -14.59 21.09 3.23
C HIS A 99 -15.90 20.49 3.77
N VAL A 100 -16.75 19.95 2.90
CA VAL A 100 -17.99 19.26 3.28
C VAL A 100 -17.67 17.98 4.05
N THR A 101 -16.80 17.14 3.50
CA THR A 101 -16.31 15.92 4.17
C THR A 101 -15.65 16.25 5.51
N SER A 102 -14.76 17.24 5.54
CA SER A 102 -14.03 17.60 6.75
C SER A 102 -14.94 18.13 7.86
N ALA A 103 -15.99 18.88 7.51
CA ALA A 103 -16.96 19.36 8.49
C ALA A 103 -17.75 18.20 9.11
N TYR A 104 -18.21 17.23 8.30
CA TYR A 104 -18.85 16.03 8.86
C TYR A 104 -17.90 15.15 9.66
N ARG A 105 -16.62 15.04 9.29
CA ARG A 105 -15.62 14.32 10.10
C ARG A 105 -15.43 14.94 11.48
N ARG A 106 -15.43 16.27 11.60
CA ARG A 106 -15.41 16.95 12.91
C ARG A 106 -16.66 16.65 13.73
N LEU A 107 -17.85 16.70 13.11
CA LEU A 107 -19.11 16.34 13.75
C LEU A 107 -19.13 14.87 14.20
N ALA A 108 -18.63 13.94 13.37
CA ALA A 108 -18.53 12.53 13.70
C ALA A 108 -17.58 12.29 14.88
N ALA A 109 -16.42 12.96 14.93
CA ALA A 109 -15.50 12.88 16.06
C ALA A 109 -16.13 13.41 17.36
N MET A 110 -16.84 14.54 17.30
CA MET A 110 -17.60 15.10 18.43
C MET A 110 -18.71 14.15 18.89
N ALA A 111 -19.44 13.54 17.95
CA ALA A 111 -20.51 12.59 18.23
C ALA A 111 -19.98 11.28 18.84
N ALA A 112 -18.83 10.80 18.38
CA ALA A 112 -18.21 9.57 18.86
C ALA A 112 -17.84 9.66 20.35
N VAL A 113 -17.22 10.76 20.79
CA VAL A 113 -16.91 10.95 22.22
C VAL A 113 -18.17 11.15 23.06
N TYR A 114 -19.18 11.86 22.54
CA TYR A 114 -20.49 11.99 23.19
C TYR A 114 -21.14 10.61 23.45
N ALA A 115 -21.08 9.71 22.47
CA ALA A 115 -21.70 8.39 22.56
C ALA A 115 -20.85 7.35 23.32
N SER A 116 -19.55 7.59 23.52
CA SER A 116 -18.64 6.63 24.15
C SER A 116 -18.74 6.63 25.67
N PRO A 117 -19.13 5.52 26.33
CA PRO A 117 -19.19 5.45 27.79
C PRO A 117 -17.84 5.60 28.50
N LYS A 118 -16.72 5.51 27.75
CA LYS A 118 -15.35 5.64 28.25
C LYS A 118 -14.79 7.06 28.11
N SER A 119 -15.53 7.97 27.48
CA SER A 119 -15.14 9.37 27.29
C SER A 119 -15.54 10.23 28.49
N ALA A 120 -14.73 11.26 28.80
CA ALA A 120 -15.11 12.29 29.78
C ALA A 120 -16.25 13.20 29.28
N LEU A 121 -16.52 13.20 27.96
CA LEU A 121 -17.60 13.95 27.31
C LEU A 121 -18.86 13.12 27.08
N HIS A 122 -18.90 11.89 27.63
CA HIS A 122 -20.05 11.00 27.48
C HIS A 122 -21.35 11.65 27.96
N GLY A 123 -22.37 11.65 27.11
CA GLY A 123 -23.69 12.16 27.46
C GLY A 123 -23.75 13.67 27.73
N ASN A 124 -22.70 14.44 27.45
CA ASN A 124 -22.69 15.89 27.66
C ASN A 124 -23.79 16.55 26.79
N ALA A 125 -24.79 17.13 27.45
CA ALA A 125 -25.98 17.67 26.79
C ALA A 125 -25.66 18.83 25.83
N ALA A 126 -24.71 19.71 26.19
CA ALA A 126 -24.33 20.84 25.35
C ALA A 126 -23.55 20.40 24.11
N LEU A 127 -22.69 19.38 24.24
CA LEU A 127 -21.99 18.79 23.10
C LEU A 127 -22.98 18.09 22.16
N GLY A 128 -23.89 17.28 22.71
CA GLY A 128 -24.94 16.62 21.93
C GLY A 128 -25.80 17.61 21.16
N ALA A 129 -26.22 18.71 21.81
CA ALA A 129 -26.96 19.79 21.17
C ALA A 129 -26.17 20.48 20.05
N ALA A 130 -24.87 20.74 20.26
CA ALA A 130 -24.01 21.33 19.24
C ALA A 130 -23.84 20.43 18.01
N VAL A 131 -23.69 19.11 18.22
CA VAL A 131 -23.64 18.14 17.12
C VAL A 131 -24.94 18.14 16.33
N VAL A 132 -26.10 18.09 17.01
CA VAL A 132 -27.43 18.13 16.37
C VAL A 132 -27.64 19.42 15.58
N ASP A 133 -27.29 20.58 16.14
CA ASP A 133 -27.34 21.87 15.45
C ASP A 133 -26.42 21.93 14.22
N GLY A 134 -25.22 21.36 14.33
CA GLY A 134 -24.28 21.23 13.22
C GLY A 134 -24.80 20.34 12.08
N LEU A 135 -25.35 19.17 12.42
CA LEU A 135 -25.95 18.25 11.46
C LEU A 135 -27.14 18.91 10.74
N ASP A 136 -28.02 19.57 11.50
CA ASP A 136 -29.17 20.28 10.94
C ASP A 136 -28.71 21.40 9.98
N TRP A 137 -27.72 22.20 10.39
CA TRP A 137 -27.20 23.27 9.55
C TRP A 137 -26.52 22.73 8.29
N MET A 138 -25.68 21.71 8.39
CA MET A 138 -25.01 21.10 7.23
C MET A 138 -26.02 20.51 6.24
N SER A 139 -27.06 19.82 6.76
CA SER A 139 -28.12 19.21 5.94
C SER A 139 -28.98 20.24 5.19
N LYS A 140 -29.07 21.47 5.71
CA LYS A 140 -29.83 22.58 5.08
C LYS A 140 -29.00 23.40 4.10
N HIS A 141 -27.71 23.56 4.34
CA HIS A 141 -26.90 24.56 3.62
C HIS A 141 -25.83 23.98 2.71
N ARG A 142 -25.25 22.82 3.07
CA ARG A 142 -24.02 22.30 2.45
C ARG A 142 -24.21 20.97 1.74
N TYR A 143 -24.88 20.01 2.37
CA TYR A 143 -25.07 18.66 1.85
C TYR A 143 -26.54 18.28 1.96
N THR A 144 -27.30 18.54 0.89
CA THR A 144 -28.76 18.56 0.88
C THR A 144 -29.28 17.81 -0.34
N ALA A 145 -30.40 17.11 -0.21
CA ALA A 145 -31.10 16.54 -1.36
C ALA A 145 -31.42 17.63 -2.40
N GLY A 146 -31.09 17.38 -3.68
CA GLY A 146 -31.28 18.34 -4.77
C GLY A 146 -30.11 19.30 -5.01
N ARG A 147 -29.11 19.36 -4.12
CA ARG A 147 -27.92 20.21 -4.35
C ARG A 147 -26.97 19.55 -5.34
N HIS A 148 -26.56 20.29 -6.37
CA HIS A 148 -25.58 19.79 -7.33
C HIS A 148 -24.21 19.63 -6.67
N ALA A 149 -23.60 18.45 -6.85
CA ALA A 149 -22.23 18.19 -6.44
C ALA A 149 -21.24 19.04 -7.27
N TYR A 150 -20.17 19.50 -6.62
CA TYR A 150 -19.09 20.26 -7.25
C TYR A 150 -17.73 19.69 -6.88
N ASN A 151 -16.70 20.05 -7.65
CA ASN A 151 -15.31 19.64 -7.42
C ASN A 151 -15.15 18.10 -7.44
N ASN A 152 -14.73 17.46 -6.34
CA ASN A 152 -14.48 16.03 -6.30
C ASN A 152 -15.75 15.24 -5.92
N TRP A 153 -16.18 14.34 -6.81
CA TRP A 153 -17.35 13.48 -6.61
C TRP A 153 -17.24 12.60 -5.34
N TRP A 154 -16.03 12.19 -4.97
CA TRP A 154 -15.77 11.31 -3.84
C TRP A 154 -16.26 11.92 -2.52
N ASP A 155 -16.10 13.23 -2.33
CA ASP A 155 -16.57 13.91 -1.12
C ASP A 155 -18.09 13.83 -0.98
N TRP A 156 -18.81 13.86 -2.10
CA TRP A 156 -20.27 13.85 -2.10
C TRP A 156 -20.86 12.45 -1.95
N GLN A 157 -20.16 11.43 -2.46
CA GLN A 157 -20.71 10.09 -2.57
C GLN A 157 -20.10 9.10 -1.57
N ILE A 158 -19.00 9.47 -0.91
CA ILE A 158 -18.26 8.62 0.02
C ILE A 158 -17.91 9.42 1.28
N GLY A 159 -17.05 10.44 1.17
CA GLY A 159 -16.48 11.13 2.33
C GLY A 159 -17.50 11.73 3.29
N ALA A 160 -18.36 12.63 2.79
CA ALA A 160 -19.43 13.24 3.58
C ALA A 160 -20.48 12.22 4.07
N PRO A 161 -21.07 11.33 3.24
CA PRO A 161 -22.11 10.42 3.70
C PRO A 161 -21.61 9.37 4.69
N MET A 162 -20.34 8.91 4.63
CA MET A 162 -19.77 8.04 5.67
C MET A 162 -19.74 8.75 7.02
N ALA A 163 -19.14 9.94 7.08
CA ALA A 163 -19.02 10.70 8.33
C ALA A 163 -20.39 11.17 8.85
N LEU A 164 -21.32 11.53 7.96
CA LEU A 164 -22.71 11.84 8.33
C LEU A 164 -23.39 10.62 8.97
N ASN A 165 -23.26 9.43 8.36
CA ASN A 165 -23.83 8.21 8.91
C ASN A 165 -23.29 7.91 10.32
N GLU A 166 -21.99 8.04 10.54
CA GLU A 166 -21.37 7.83 11.85
C GLU A 166 -21.87 8.82 12.90
N ALA A 167 -21.94 10.11 12.55
CA ALA A 167 -22.46 11.14 13.43
C ALA A 167 -23.93 10.88 13.80
N VAL A 168 -24.78 10.62 12.80
CA VAL A 168 -26.21 10.30 13.00
C VAL A 168 -26.38 9.06 13.87
N LEU A 169 -25.58 8.01 13.65
CA LEU A 169 -25.65 6.77 14.43
C LEU A 169 -25.38 7.02 15.92
N ALA A 170 -24.39 7.86 16.23
CA ALA A 170 -24.01 8.24 17.58
C ALA A 170 -25.06 9.12 18.30
N VAL A 171 -25.67 10.09 17.62
CA VAL A 171 -26.67 10.99 18.22
C VAL A 171 -28.11 10.66 17.84
N ARG A 172 -28.38 9.46 17.33
CA ARG A 172 -29.69 9.09 16.76
C ARG A 172 -30.89 9.39 17.68
N GLY A 173 -30.72 9.17 18.98
CA GLY A 173 -31.75 9.42 19.98
C GLY A 173 -32.04 10.90 20.28
N LEU A 174 -31.18 11.82 19.81
CA LEU A 174 -31.33 13.27 19.99
C LEU A 174 -31.94 13.98 18.77
N LEU A 175 -31.94 13.34 17.60
CA LEU A 175 -32.42 13.96 16.37
C LEU A 175 -33.95 13.95 16.33
N ALA A 176 -34.53 15.10 15.99
CA ALA A 176 -35.95 15.16 15.62
C ALA A 176 -36.19 14.32 14.34
N PRO A 177 -37.39 13.73 14.16
CA PRO A 177 -37.71 12.93 12.98
C PRO A 177 -37.40 13.65 11.66
N GLU A 178 -37.69 14.95 11.57
CA GLU A 178 -37.46 15.74 10.37
C GLU A 178 -35.97 16.00 10.10
N GLN A 179 -35.16 16.09 11.15
CA GLN A 179 -33.70 16.22 11.01
C GLN A 179 -33.09 14.91 10.49
N LEU A 180 -33.50 13.78 11.08
CA LEU A 180 -33.08 12.46 10.62
C LEU A 180 -33.45 12.23 9.15
N GLU A 181 -34.70 12.46 8.78
CA GLU A 181 -35.17 12.32 7.40
C GLU A 181 -34.39 13.20 6.42
N ARG A 182 -34.09 14.46 6.76
CA ARG A 182 -33.25 15.32 5.90
C ARG A 182 -31.85 14.76 5.69
N CYS A 183 -31.21 14.27 6.74
CA CYS A 183 -29.89 13.67 6.64
C CYS A 183 -29.91 12.42 5.74
N LEU A 184 -30.88 11.52 5.94
CA LEU A 184 -31.00 10.30 5.14
C LEU A 184 -31.35 10.61 3.68
N ALA A 185 -32.24 11.57 3.42
CA ALA A 185 -32.60 12.02 2.08
C ALA A 185 -31.40 12.64 1.32
N ALA A 186 -30.52 13.38 2.01
CA ALA A 186 -29.29 13.88 1.40
C ALA A 186 -28.36 12.74 0.98
N ILE A 187 -28.21 11.69 1.81
CA ILE A 187 -27.44 10.49 1.44
C ILE A 187 -28.07 9.80 0.25
N ASP A 188 -29.39 9.56 0.25
CA ASP A 188 -30.07 8.87 -0.86
C ASP A 188 -30.01 9.65 -2.18
N PHE A 189 -30.01 10.98 -2.12
CA PHE A 189 -29.87 11.81 -3.31
C PHE A 189 -28.49 11.64 -3.96
N HIS A 190 -27.42 11.60 -3.17
CA HIS A 190 -26.05 11.47 -3.69
C HIS A 190 -25.62 10.01 -3.91
N VAL A 191 -26.18 9.07 -3.14
CA VAL A 191 -25.86 7.63 -3.15
C VAL A 191 -27.14 6.78 -3.15
N PRO A 192 -27.96 6.86 -4.21
CA PRO A 192 -29.17 6.06 -4.32
C PRO A 192 -28.88 4.56 -4.47
N ASP A 193 -27.74 4.22 -5.08
CA ASP A 193 -27.26 2.86 -5.28
C ASP A 193 -25.74 2.78 -5.08
N PRO A 194 -25.23 1.90 -4.20
CA PRO A 194 -23.80 1.76 -3.95
C PRO A 194 -23.02 1.13 -5.11
N ALA A 195 -23.67 0.43 -6.04
CA ALA A 195 -23.00 -0.19 -7.18
C ALA A 195 -22.63 0.81 -8.29
N TRP A 196 -23.19 2.03 -8.25
CA TRP A 196 -23.11 3.00 -9.35
C TRP A 196 -22.66 4.39 -8.88
N ARG A 197 -21.94 5.10 -9.77
CA ARG A 197 -21.61 6.52 -9.56
C ARG A 197 -22.80 7.41 -9.90
N THR A 198 -23.00 8.49 -9.16
CA THR A 198 -23.98 9.52 -9.52
C THR A 198 -23.35 10.69 -10.29
N THR A 199 -24.14 11.31 -11.15
CA THR A 199 -23.84 12.60 -11.78
C THR A 199 -23.92 13.73 -10.75
N PRO A 200 -23.46 14.96 -11.08
CA PRO A 200 -23.63 16.09 -10.18
C PRO A 200 -25.06 16.37 -9.72
N SER A 201 -26.08 16.01 -10.52
CA SER A 201 -27.49 16.20 -10.17
C SER A 201 -28.10 15.03 -9.38
N GLY A 202 -27.30 14.09 -8.86
CA GLY A 202 -27.76 12.97 -8.04
C GLY A 202 -28.39 11.81 -8.82
N THR A 203 -28.42 11.87 -10.16
CA THR A 203 -28.91 10.76 -10.99
C THR A 203 -27.83 9.71 -11.21
N LEU A 204 -28.21 8.44 -11.37
CA LEU A 204 -27.24 7.38 -11.69
C LEU A 204 -26.55 7.67 -13.03
N SER A 205 -25.22 7.59 -13.00
CA SER A 205 -24.39 7.64 -14.20
C SER A 205 -24.23 6.24 -14.81
N ARG A 206 -23.49 6.13 -15.92
CA ARG A 206 -23.14 4.85 -16.54
C ARG A 206 -21.88 4.20 -15.96
N THR A 207 -21.26 4.82 -14.94
CA THR A 207 -20.04 4.31 -14.32
C THR A 207 -20.38 3.40 -13.16
N GLU A 208 -20.09 2.12 -13.33
CA GLU A 208 -20.11 1.13 -12.25
C GLU A 208 -18.93 1.38 -11.30
N GLU A 209 -19.18 1.28 -9.99
CA GLU A 209 -18.15 1.43 -8.96
C GLU A 209 -17.40 0.12 -8.76
N THR A 210 -16.09 0.17 -8.54
CA THR A 210 -15.24 -1.01 -8.31
C THR A 210 -14.28 -0.78 -7.16
N GLY A 211 -13.67 -1.86 -6.65
CA GLY A 211 -12.63 -1.80 -5.62
C GLY A 211 -13.06 -1.03 -4.37
N ALA A 212 -12.19 -0.13 -3.90
CA ALA A 212 -12.43 0.69 -2.70
C ALA A 212 -13.75 1.47 -2.79
N ASN A 213 -14.03 2.12 -3.92
CA ASN A 213 -15.21 2.97 -4.05
C ASN A 213 -16.53 2.19 -3.88
N ARG A 214 -16.56 0.93 -4.32
CA ARG A 214 -17.73 0.05 -4.15
C ARG A 214 -17.93 -0.33 -2.69
N LEU A 215 -16.86 -0.63 -1.96
CA LEU A 215 -16.92 -1.02 -0.55
C LEU A 215 -17.24 0.18 0.37
N ASP A 216 -16.62 1.33 0.12
CA ASP A 216 -16.96 2.62 0.74
C ASP A 216 -18.48 2.89 0.63
N LYS A 217 -19.03 2.75 -0.58
CA LYS A 217 -20.47 2.95 -0.83
C LYS A 217 -21.34 1.87 -0.22
N ALA A 218 -20.88 0.61 -0.19
CA ALA A 218 -21.56 -0.45 0.53
C ALA A 218 -21.71 -0.09 2.01
N PHE A 219 -20.65 0.46 2.62
CA PHE A 219 -20.68 0.94 4.00
C PHE A 219 -21.69 2.08 4.16
N VAL A 220 -21.68 3.08 3.27
CA VAL A 220 -22.68 4.16 3.26
C VAL A 220 -24.11 3.61 3.22
N ALA A 221 -24.40 2.66 2.33
CA ALA A 221 -25.74 2.09 2.16
C ALA A 221 -26.18 1.29 3.40
N ILE A 222 -25.29 0.47 3.97
CA ILE A 222 -25.56 -0.30 5.19
C ILE A 222 -25.84 0.63 6.36
N MET A 223 -24.99 1.62 6.61
CA MET A 223 -25.16 2.52 7.75
C MET A 223 -26.37 3.43 7.59
N ARG A 224 -26.70 3.86 6.36
CA ARG A 224 -27.97 4.54 6.05
C ARG A 224 -29.17 3.63 6.31
N GLY A 225 -29.05 2.35 6.01
CA GLY A 225 -30.05 1.32 6.31
C GLY A 225 -30.26 1.14 7.81
N VAL A 226 -29.17 1.06 8.59
CA VAL A 226 -29.23 0.98 10.06
C VAL A 226 -29.86 2.24 10.66
N ASN A 227 -29.40 3.43 10.27
CA ASN A 227 -29.93 4.70 10.77
C ASN A 227 -31.41 4.89 10.45
N GLY A 228 -31.83 4.54 9.24
CA GLY A 228 -33.22 4.66 8.77
C GLY A 228 -34.10 3.43 9.00
N LYS A 229 -33.61 2.39 9.69
CA LYS A 229 -34.30 1.10 9.86
C LYS A 229 -34.87 0.52 8.53
N HIS A 230 -34.02 0.49 7.49
CA HIS A 230 -34.41 0.16 6.12
C HIS A 230 -33.69 -1.09 5.60
N ALA A 231 -34.32 -2.26 5.79
CA ALA A 231 -33.76 -3.58 5.45
C ALA A 231 -33.21 -3.69 4.01
N ALA A 232 -33.93 -3.15 3.02
CA ALA A 232 -33.50 -3.26 1.62
C ALA A 232 -32.24 -2.43 1.31
N LYS A 233 -31.94 -1.38 2.09
CA LYS A 233 -30.71 -0.60 1.92
C LYS A 233 -29.49 -1.35 2.49
N ILE A 234 -29.69 -2.08 3.59
CA ILE A 234 -28.67 -2.99 4.13
C ILE A 234 -28.39 -4.12 3.14
N ALA A 235 -29.44 -4.74 2.60
CA ALA A 235 -29.29 -5.78 1.57
C ALA A 235 -28.55 -5.25 0.33
N GLN A 236 -28.90 -4.06 -0.16
CA GLN A 236 -28.23 -3.43 -1.29
C GLN A 236 -26.72 -3.21 -1.03
N GLY A 237 -26.36 -2.73 0.16
CA GLY A 237 -24.96 -2.59 0.54
C GLY A 237 -24.25 -3.94 0.68
N ARG A 238 -24.87 -4.94 1.32
CA ARG A 238 -24.33 -6.31 1.42
C ARG A 238 -24.02 -6.90 0.04
N ASP A 239 -24.95 -6.77 -0.89
CA ASP A 239 -24.82 -7.35 -2.24
C ASP A 239 -23.73 -6.64 -3.06
N ALA A 240 -23.48 -5.35 -2.79
CA ALA A 240 -22.34 -4.63 -3.38
C ALA A 240 -20.98 -5.15 -2.86
N ILE A 241 -20.90 -5.69 -1.63
CA ILE A 241 -19.68 -6.32 -1.12
C ILE A 241 -19.33 -7.54 -1.96
N SER A 242 -20.30 -8.43 -2.18
CA SER A 242 -20.14 -9.66 -2.97
C SER A 242 -19.51 -9.42 -4.33
N GLN A 243 -19.85 -8.31 -4.98
CA GLN A 243 -19.33 -7.96 -6.30
C GLN A 243 -17.89 -7.44 -6.28
N ALA A 244 -17.33 -7.09 -5.12
CA ALA A 244 -15.95 -6.62 -4.96
C ALA A 244 -14.98 -7.72 -4.49
N LEU A 245 -15.48 -8.90 -4.11
CA LEU A 245 -14.67 -10.01 -3.59
C LEU A 245 -13.95 -10.84 -4.67
N PRO A 246 -14.50 -11.11 -5.87
CA PRO A 246 -13.83 -11.99 -6.83
C PRO A 246 -12.47 -11.46 -7.28
N TYR A 247 -11.53 -12.38 -7.52
CA TYR A 247 -10.28 -12.04 -8.20
C TYR A 247 -10.55 -11.56 -9.63
N VAL A 248 -9.71 -10.65 -10.11
CA VAL A 248 -9.70 -10.16 -11.49
C VAL A 248 -8.51 -10.71 -12.27
N SER A 249 -8.62 -10.70 -13.60
CA SER A 249 -7.54 -11.03 -14.53
C SER A 249 -7.02 -9.81 -15.31
N SER A 250 -7.68 -8.66 -15.16
CA SER A 250 -7.32 -7.37 -15.75
C SER A 250 -8.05 -6.24 -15.01
N GLY A 251 -7.52 -5.02 -15.09
CA GLY A 251 -8.10 -3.84 -14.44
C GLY A 251 -7.97 -3.86 -12.92
N ASP A 252 -8.91 -3.20 -12.25
CA ASP A 252 -8.88 -2.93 -10.81
C ASP A 252 -9.30 -4.15 -9.99
N GLY A 253 -8.53 -4.46 -8.94
CA GLY A 253 -8.84 -5.52 -7.99
C GLY A 253 -7.65 -6.37 -7.61
N PHE A 254 -7.94 -7.43 -6.84
CA PHE A 254 -6.96 -8.44 -6.46
C PHE A 254 -6.78 -9.47 -7.57
N TYR A 255 -5.55 -9.90 -7.76
CA TYR A 255 -5.19 -10.95 -8.70
C TYR A 255 -4.80 -12.22 -7.94
N THR A 256 -4.93 -13.37 -8.61
CA THR A 256 -4.61 -14.68 -8.02
C THR A 256 -3.11 -14.86 -7.70
N ASP A 257 -2.25 -14.04 -8.29
CA ASP A 257 -0.81 -13.99 -8.01
C ASP A 257 -0.45 -13.19 -6.75
N GLY A 258 -1.43 -12.56 -6.08
CA GLY A 258 -1.22 -11.69 -4.92
C GLY A 258 -1.04 -10.21 -5.27
N SER A 259 -1.08 -9.84 -6.55
CA SER A 259 -1.08 -8.44 -6.98
C SER A 259 -2.39 -7.74 -6.64
N PHE A 260 -2.32 -6.42 -6.54
CA PHE A 260 -3.49 -5.55 -6.50
C PHE A 260 -3.26 -4.31 -7.36
N VAL A 261 -4.22 -4.05 -8.24
CA VAL A 261 -4.23 -2.91 -9.15
C VAL A 261 -5.39 -2.00 -8.80
N GLN A 262 -5.14 -0.69 -8.86
CA GLN A 262 -6.19 0.32 -8.89
C GLN A 262 -5.86 1.35 -9.98
N HIS A 263 -6.88 2.04 -10.50
CA HIS A 263 -6.74 3.02 -11.58
C HIS A 263 -6.14 2.39 -12.84
N SER A 264 -6.56 1.16 -13.11
CA SER A 264 -6.28 0.30 -14.25
C SER A 264 -4.84 -0.18 -14.40
N TYR A 265 -3.84 0.55 -13.89
CA TYR A 265 -2.43 0.30 -14.21
C TYR A 265 -1.44 0.70 -13.09
N VAL A 266 -1.91 0.85 -11.85
CA VAL A 266 -1.05 1.22 -10.71
C VAL A 266 -1.06 0.12 -9.65
N SER A 267 0.12 -0.35 -9.26
CA SER A 267 0.31 -1.28 -8.14
C SER A 267 0.03 -0.55 -6.82
N TYR A 268 -1.04 -0.94 -6.11
CA TYR A 268 -1.67 -0.04 -5.12
C TYR A 268 -2.10 -0.68 -3.79
N ILE A 269 -1.56 -1.84 -3.41
CA ILE A 269 -2.03 -2.51 -2.18
C ILE A 269 -1.78 -1.67 -0.92
N GLY A 270 -0.72 -0.86 -0.92
CA GLY A 270 -0.36 0.05 0.16
C GLY A 270 -1.00 1.44 0.08
N GLY A 271 -1.94 1.66 -0.86
CA GLY A 271 -2.78 2.86 -0.91
C GLY A 271 -4.27 2.50 -0.93
N TYR A 272 -4.87 2.32 -2.11
CA TYR A 272 -6.29 1.92 -2.20
C TYR A 272 -6.57 0.54 -1.60
N GLY A 273 -5.59 -0.37 -1.60
CA GLY A 273 -5.72 -1.63 -0.88
C GLY A 273 -5.89 -1.45 0.64
N VAL A 274 -5.35 -0.39 1.23
CA VAL A 274 -5.53 -0.10 2.67
C VAL A 274 -6.98 0.25 2.96
N VAL A 275 -7.60 1.04 2.07
CA VAL A 275 -9.02 1.41 2.16
C VAL A 275 -9.90 0.16 2.05
N ILE A 276 -9.66 -0.68 1.04
CA ILE A 276 -10.41 -1.94 0.86
C ILE A 276 -10.35 -2.83 2.10
N MET A 277 -9.16 -3.01 2.69
CA MET A 277 -9.02 -3.84 3.88
C MET A 277 -9.78 -3.24 5.07
N ALA A 278 -9.76 -1.91 5.21
CA ALA A 278 -10.50 -1.19 6.26
C ALA A 278 -12.01 -1.38 6.11
N ASP A 279 -12.52 -1.20 4.89
CA ASP A 279 -13.94 -1.39 4.59
C ASP A 279 -14.37 -2.83 4.82
N ILE A 280 -13.60 -3.81 4.34
CA ILE A 280 -13.90 -5.23 4.57
C ILE A 280 -13.99 -5.56 6.06
N ALA A 281 -13.01 -5.13 6.85
CA ALA A 281 -13.03 -5.38 8.30
C ALA A 281 -14.27 -4.75 8.96
N ALA A 282 -14.59 -3.50 8.62
CA ALA A 282 -15.75 -2.79 9.16
C ALA A 282 -17.09 -3.42 8.73
N LEU A 283 -17.22 -3.76 7.45
CA LEU A 283 -18.42 -4.34 6.84
C LEU A 283 -18.69 -5.75 7.36
N TYR A 284 -17.65 -6.59 7.44
CA TYR A 284 -17.78 -7.94 7.99
C TYR A 284 -18.13 -7.86 9.47
N TYR A 285 -17.52 -6.93 10.21
CA TYR A 285 -17.85 -6.70 11.60
C TYR A 285 -19.33 -6.32 11.80
N VAL A 286 -19.84 -5.31 11.08
CA VAL A 286 -21.21 -4.83 11.33
C VAL A 286 -22.28 -5.84 10.90
N LEU A 287 -22.02 -6.63 9.84
CA LEU A 287 -22.96 -7.64 9.35
C LEU A 287 -22.90 -8.96 10.12
N ASN A 288 -21.76 -9.29 10.75
CA ASN A 288 -21.60 -10.59 11.43
C ASN A 288 -22.65 -10.80 12.53
N GLY A 289 -23.38 -11.93 12.46
CA GLY A 289 -24.42 -12.29 13.42
C GLY A 289 -25.76 -11.54 13.25
N SER A 290 -25.92 -10.69 12.24
CA SER A 290 -27.21 -10.09 11.89
C SER A 290 -27.95 -10.92 10.82
N PRO A 291 -29.24 -10.66 10.57
CA PRO A 291 -29.96 -11.27 9.43
C PRO A 291 -29.35 -10.97 8.05
N TRP A 292 -28.46 -9.99 7.95
CA TRP A 292 -27.76 -9.61 6.72
C TRP A 292 -26.30 -10.08 6.67
N GLN A 293 -25.91 -11.05 7.50
CA GLN A 293 -24.58 -11.64 7.46
C GLN A 293 -24.19 -12.10 6.04
N LEU A 294 -22.89 -12.00 5.71
CA LEU A 294 -22.39 -12.40 4.40
C LEU A 294 -22.37 -13.92 4.27
N THR A 295 -22.99 -14.42 3.19
CA THR A 295 -23.01 -15.85 2.83
C THR A 295 -22.35 -16.12 1.48
N ASP A 296 -21.63 -15.13 0.93
CA ASP A 296 -20.93 -15.25 -0.34
C ASP A 296 -19.83 -16.33 -0.25
N PRO A 297 -19.69 -17.23 -1.24
CA PRO A 297 -18.59 -18.21 -1.25
C PRO A 297 -17.20 -17.57 -1.27
N ASN A 298 -17.07 -16.33 -1.74
CA ASN A 298 -15.84 -15.56 -1.76
C ASN A 298 -15.57 -14.81 -0.44
N ALA A 299 -16.43 -14.93 0.59
CA ALA A 299 -16.24 -14.25 1.87
C ALA A 299 -14.96 -14.68 2.61
N GLY A 300 -14.33 -15.80 2.21
CA GLY A 300 -13.02 -16.22 2.71
C GLY A 300 -11.82 -15.53 2.05
N LEU A 301 -12.00 -14.84 0.91
CA LEU A 301 -10.88 -14.24 0.16
C LEU A 301 -10.11 -13.14 0.92
N PRO A 302 -10.71 -12.31 1.79
CA PRO A 302 -9.94 -11.35 2.59
C PRO A 302 -8.83 -11.97 3.45
N PHE A 303 -9.01 -13.20 3.92
CA PHE A 303 -7.93 -13.94 4.58
C PHE A 303 -6.80 -14.26 3.60
N GLU A 304 -7.13 -14.78 2.41
CA GLU A 304 -6.14 -15.06 1.36
C GLU A 304 -5.41 -13.80 0.91
N TRP A 305 -6.11 -12.66 0.77
CA TRP A 305 -5.49 -11.37 0.48
C TRP A 305 -4.51 -10.98 1.57
N SER A 306 -4.89 -11.13 2.84
CA SER A 306 -4.01 -10.82 3.98
C SER A 306 -2.69 -11.58 3.89
N MET A 307 -2.75 -12.86 3.52
CA MET A 307 -1.59 -13.75 3.46
C MET A 307 -0.77 -13.63 2.17
N ARG A 308 -1.41 -13.37 1.02
CA ARG A 308 -0.78 -13.40 -0.31
C ARG A 308 -0.53 -12.03 -0.92
N ALA A 309 -1.33 -11.03 -0.57
CA ALA A 309 -1.27 -9.69 -1.15
C ALA A 309 -0.69 -8.65 -0.18
N TYR A 310 -0.92 -8.73 1.13
CA TYR A 310 -0.35 -7.75 2.07
C TYR A 310 0.94 -8.25 2.70
N ARG A 311 0.93 -9.45 3.27
CA ARG A 311 2.08 -9.99 4.02
C ARG A 311 3.41 -9.91 3.26
N PRO A 312 3.49 -10.22 1.96
CA PRO A 312 4.76 -10.15 1.24
C PRO A 312 5.32 -8.73 1.06
N PHE A 313 4.49 -7.70 1.14
CA PHE A 313 4.88 -6.29 0.98
C PHE A 313 4.90 -5.51 2.31
N ILE A 314 4.70 -6.17 3.45
CA ILE A 314 4.96 -5.59 4.77
C ILE A 314 6.23 -6.22 5.34
N TYR A 315 7.22 -5.40 5.70
CA TYR A 315 8.48 -5.85 6.30
C TYR A 315 8.72 -5.09 7.60
N ASP A 316 8.75 -5.79 8.73
CA ASP A 316 8.90 -5.21 10.08
C ASP A 316 7.97 -4.03 10.37
N GLY A 317 6.75 -4.07 9.80
CA GLY A 317 5.74 -3.01 9.94
C GLY A 317 5.73 -1.96 8.81
N ALA A 318 6.74 -1.90 7.94
CA ALA A 318 6.75 -1.00 6.79
C ALA A 318 5.96 -1.59 5.62
N MET A 319 4.95 -0.87 5.10
CA MET A 319 4.36 -1.16 3.79
C MET A 319 5.30 -0.66 2.69
N MET A 320 5.79 -1.55 1.83
CA MET A 320 6.78 -1.21 0.80
C MET A 320 6.28 -0.09 -0.13
N ASP A 321 7.10 0.94 -0.35
CA ASP A 321 6.68 2.17 -1.04
C ASP A 321 6.31 1.94 -2.52
N MET A 322 6.87 0.91 -3.15
CA MET A 322 6.49 0.49 -4.51
C MET A 322 5.03 0.04 -4.66
N GLN A 323 4.31 -0.07 -3.54
CA GLN A 323 2.89 -0.42 -3.46
C GLN A 323 1.97 0.74 -3.08
N ARG A 324 2.51 1.94 -2.89
CA ARG A 324 1.78 3.08 -2.32
C ARG A 324 1.37 4.14 -3.35
N GLY A 325 1.71 3.94 -4.62
CA GLY A 325 1.36 4.87 -5.70
C GLY A 325 1.76 6.31 -5.37
N ARG A 326 0.87 7.28 -5.63
CA ARG A 326 1.16 8.70 -5.36
C ARG A 326 1.27 9.05 -3.86
N SER A 327 0.83 8.15 -2.96
CA SER A 327 0.78 8.42 -1.53
C SER A 327 2.15 8.44 -0.85
N ILE A 328 3.22 8.04 -1.55
CA ILE A 328 4.61 8.27 -1.12
C ILE A 328 4.92 9.77 -0.91
N SER A 329 4.15 10.65 -1.54
CA SER A 329 4.30 12.12 -1.43
C SER A 329 3.56 12.76 -0.24
N ARG A 330 2.89 11.98 0.62
CA ARG A 330 2.09 12.50 1.74
C ARG A 330 2.91 12.55 3.04
N GLU A 331 3.15 13.77 3.54
CA GLU A 331 4.02 14.04 4.71
C GLU A 331 3.66 13.21 5.96
N PHE A 332 2.37 13.05 6.25
CA PHE A 332 1.87 12.39 7.45
C PHE A 332 1.39 10.94 7.19
N TYR A 333 1.86 10.32 6.10
CA TYR A 333 1.46 8.98 5.68
C TYR A 333 2.70 8.16 5.26
N SER A 334 3.54 7.82 6.23
CA SER A 334 4.75 7.01 6.02
C SER A 334 4.44 5.54 5.76
N ASP A 335 5.41 4.80 5.19
CA ASP A 335 5.40 3.34 5.04
C ASP A 335 5.00 2.58 6.32
N HIS A 336 5.59 2.92 7.46
CA HIS A 336 5.24 2.35 8.76
C HIS A 336 3.86 2.79 9.25
N GLY A 337 3.48 4.05 9.01
CA GLY A 337 2.12 4.53 9.32
C GLY A 337 1.05 3.75 8.56
N VAL A 338 1.32 3.44 7.28
CA VAL A 338 0.46 2.58 6.45
C VAL A 338 0.44 1.15 6.99
N GLY A 339 1.59 0.54 7.25
CA GLY A 339 1.64 -0.84 7.74
C GLY A 339 1.01 -0.99 9.13
N ARG A 340 1.10 0.01 10.01
CA ARG A 340 0.37 0.07 11.29
C ARG A 340 -1.14 0.13 11.09
N THR A 341 -1.62 0.94 10.15
CA THR A 341 -3.05 0.98 9.78
C THR A 341 -3.53 -0.39 9.30
N VAL A 342 -2.82 -1.03 8.38
CA VAL A 342 -3.16 -2.37 7.88
C VAL A 342 -3.14 -3.40 9.02
N THR A 343 -2.15 -3.34 9.91
CA THR A 343 -2.02 -4.25 11.05
C THR A 343 -3.23 -4.14 11.99
N GLY A 344 -3.65 -2.92 12.34
CA GLY A 344 -4.83 -2.68 13.18
C GLY A 344 -6.11 -3.18 12.53
N THR A 345 -6.30 -2.87 11.24
CA THR A 345 -7.47 -3.33 10.48
C THR A 345 -7.53 -4.86 10.37
N MET A 346 -6.40 -5.52 10.10
CA MET A 346 -6.35 -6.98 10.03
C MET A 346 -6.58 -7.65 11.39
N ALA A 347 -6.25 -6.98 12.50
CA ALA A 347 -6.60 -7.47 13.82
C ALA A 347 -8.12 -7.51 14.00
N GLU A 348 -8.85 -6.53 13.48
CA GLU A 348 -10.31 -6.55 13.49
C GLU A 348 -10.89 -7.64 12.58
N LEU A 349 -10.35 -7.79 11.37
CA LEU A 349 -10.75 -8.85 10.46
C LEU A 349 -10.58 -10.23 11.13
N ALA A 350 -9.49 -10.44 11.86
CA ALA A 350 -9.22 -11.69 12.55
C ALA A 350 -10.29 -12.08 13.59
N GLU A 351 -11.08 -11.13 14.10
CA GLU A 351 -12.18 -11.41 15.05
C GLU A 351 -13.45 -11.95 14.38
N VAL A 352 -13.57 -11.79 13.05
CA VAL A 352 -14.74 -12.23 12.27
C VAL A 352 -14.43 -13.32 11.25
N LEU A 353 -13.16 -13.74 11.17
CA LEU A 353 -12.73 -14.89 10.39
C LEU A 353 -13.01 -16.21 11.13
N PRO A 354 -13.09 -17.34 10.42
CA PRO A 354 -13.02 -18.67 11.02
C PRO A 354 -11.84 -18.78 12.01
N PRO A 355 -12.01 -19.42 13.19
CA PRO A 355 -11.01 -19.38 14.26
C PRO A 355 -9.58 -19.74 13.85
N ALA A 356 -9.41 -20.76 13.00
CA ALA A 356 -8.09 -21.18 12.52
C ALA A 356 -7.41 -20.11 11.65
N GLN A 357 -8.18 -19.46 10.76
CA GLN A 357 -7.69 -18.36 9.91
C GLN A 357 -7.38 -17.12 10.75
N GLY A 358 -8.25 -16.78 11.70
CA GLY A 358 -8.02 -15.70 12.66
C GLY A 358 -6.74 -15.90 13.49
N ALA A 359 -6.50 -17.11 13.98
CA ALA A 359 -5.29 -17.45 14.74
C ALA A 359 -4.02 -17.31 13.87
N GLN A 360 -4.06 -17.79 12.62
CA GLN A 360 -2.94 -17.65 11.69
C GLN A 360 -2.63 -16.19 11.37
N LEU A 361 -3.65 -15.38 11.11
CA LEU A 361 -3.48 -13.94 10.87
C LEU A 361 -2.90 -13.25 12.11
N LYS A 362 -3.44 -13.52 13.31
CA LYS A 362 -2.93 -13.00 14.59
C LYS A 362 -1.44 -13.28 14.81
N ALA A 363 -0.94 -14.45 14.43
CA ALA A 363 0.50 -14.77 14.53
C ALA A 363 1.38 -13.83 13.66
N VAL A 364 0.93 -13.51 12.44
CA VAL A 364 1.61 -12.54 11.55
C VAL A 364 1.62 -11.15 12.20
N LEU A 365 0.45 -10.68 12.63
CA LEU A 365 0.29 -9.34 13.22
C LEU A 365 1.13 -9.18 14.49
N LYS A 366 1.20 -10.22 15.33
CA LYS A 366 2.04 -10.21 16.54
C LYS A 366 3.53 -10.09 16.19
N GLY A 367 3.97 -10.73 15.11
CA GLY A 367 5.31 -10.58 14.58
C GLY A 367 5.64 -9.14 14.20
N TRP A 368 4.79 -8.49 13.41
CA TRP A 368 4.97 -7.09 13.00
C TRP A 368 4.93 -6.13 14.19
N LEU A 369 3.93 -6.28 15.08
CA LEU A 369 3.80 -5.49 16.30
C LEU A 369 5.07 -5.55 17.17
N GLN A 370 5.69 -6.73 17.24
CA GLN A 370 6.92 -6.92 18.01
C GLN A 370 8.18 -6.42 17.32
N ARG A 371 8.22 -6.29 16.00
CA ARG A 371 9.44 -5.87 15.29
C ARG A 371 9.44 -4.38 14.95
N ASP A 372 8.28 -3.76 14.79
CA ASP A 372 8.20 -2.33 14.50
C ASP A 372 8.56 -1.49 15.73
N ARG A 373 9.58 -0.63 15.58
CA ARG A 373 10.09 0.27 16.62
C ARG A 373 10.06 1.74 16.20
N THR A 374 9.30 2.07 15.15
CA THR A 374 9.38 3.39 14.49
C THR A 374 8.52 4.47 15.13
N PHE A 375 7.63 4.12 16.06
CA PHE A 375 6.70 5.06 16.71
C PHE A 375 7.23 5.63 18.03
N GLY A 376 8.56 5.68 18.22
CA GLY A 376 9.18 6.27 19.41
C GLY A 376 9.05 5.38 20.64
N ALA A 377 8.51 5.91 21.74
CA ALA A 377 8.48 5.21 23.04
C ALA A 377 7.67 3.91 23.02
N SER A 378 6.71 3.79 22.11
CA SER A 378 5.88 2.59 21.95
C SER A 378 5.20 2.57 20.58
N TYR A 379 4.87 1.37 20.08
CA TYR A 379 4.07 1.17 18.86
C TYR A 379 2.75 1.96 18.85
N PHE A 380 2.14 2.12 20.03
CA PHE A 380 0.86 2.80 20.20
C PHE A 380 0.96 4.32 20.34
N THR A 381 2.15 4.90 20.19
CA THR A 381 2.31 6.37 20.31
C THR A 381 1.57 7.07 19.16
N PRO A 382 0.72 8.08 19.47
CA PRO A 382 0.09 8.91 18.45
C PRO A 382 1.10 9.65 17.58
N VAL A 383 0.78 9.84 16.31
CA VAL A 383 1.61 10.56 15.33
C VAL A 383 0.98 11.89 14.96
N ALA A 384 1.79 12.87 14.57
CA ALA A 384 1.28 14.17 14.13
C ALA A 384 0.44 14.03 12.85
N THR A 385 -0.51 14.94 12.67
CA THR A 385 -1.33 15.05 11.46
C THR A 385 -1.04 16.35 10.71
N ALA A 386 -1.65 16.51 9.52
CA ALA A 386 -1.61 17.75 8.77
C ALA A 386 -2.25 18.94 9.50
N VAL A 387 -3.10 18.70 10.51
CA VAL A 387 -3.71 19.77 11.31
C VAL A 387 -2.82 20.05 12.53
N PRO A 388 -2.27 21.28 12.67
CA PRO A 388 -1.40 21.61 13.78
C PRO A 388 -2.02 21.32 15.15
N GLY A 389 -1.24 20.67 16.01
CA GLY A 389 -1.66 20.27 17.34
C GLY A 389 -2.60 19.06 17.40
N ILE A 390 -3.10 18.56 16.28
CA ILE A 390 -3.90 17.33 16.22
C ILE A 390 -2.98 16.14 15.97
N TYR A 391 -3.11 15.12 16.80
CA TYR A 391 -2.41 13.86 16.70
C TYR A 391 -3.40 12.73 16.41
N ALA A 392 -2.96 11.74 15.65
CA ALA A 392 -3.71 10.53 15.33
C ALA A 392 -3.01 9.31 15.93
N GLY A 393 -3.71 8.59 16.80
CA GLY A 393 -3.30 7.27 17.25
C GLY A 393 -4.01 6.16 16.48
N LEU A 394 -3.89 4.94 16.99
CA LEU A 394 -4.73 3.84 16.56
C LEU A 394 -6.13 3.99 17.19
N PRO A 395 -7.20 3.63 16.47
CA PRO A 395 -8.52 3.50 17.07
C PRO A 395 -8.47 2.64 18.34
N VAL A 396 -9.17 3.07 19.40
CA VAL A 396 -9.12 2.42 20.72
C VAL A 396 -9.47 0.93 20.65
N TYR A 397 -10.37 0.54 19.75
CA TYR A 397 -10.72 -0.86 19.51
C TYR A 397 -9.53 -1.68 19.00
N GLN A 398 -8.84 -1.17 17.98
CA GLN A 398 -7.64 -1.79 17.44
C GLN A 398 -6.53 -1.86 18.48
N MET A 399 -6.37 -0.81 19.30
CA MET A 399 -5.42 -0.83 20.42
C MET A 399 -5.73 -1.95 21.41
N GLY A 400 -7.02 -2.12 21.79
CA GLY A 400 -7.47 -3.21 22.67
C GLY A 400 -7.13 -4.58 22.09
N LEU A 401 -7.44 -4.82 20.81
CA LEU A 401 -7.14 -6.08 20.12
C LEU A 401 -5.64 -6.36 20.06
N LEU A 402 -4.84 -5.37 19.65
CA LEU A 402 -3.40 -5.52 19.52
C LEU A 402 -2.70 -5.70 20.87
N LYS A 403 -3.16 -5.03 21.93
CA LYS A 403 -2.64 -5.23 23.30
C LYS A 403 -3.04 -6.58 23.88
N ALA A 404 -4.25 -7.06 23.60
CA ALA A 404 -4.65 -8.41 23.96
C ALA A 404 -3.73 -9.43 23.25
N LEU A 405 -3.53 -9.27 21.94
CA LEU A 405 -2.63 -10.10 21.14
C LEU A 405 -1.18 -10.06 21.63
N GLN A 406 -0.69 -8.89 22.04
CA GLN A 406 0.66 -8.72 22.58
C GLN A 406 0.86 -9.53 23.87
N ARG A 407 -0.16 -9.56 24.74
CA ARG A 407 -0.14 -10.29 26.03
C ARG A 407 -0.45 -11.78 25.90
N ASP A 408 -1.11 -12.20 24.83
CA ASP A 408 -1.53 -13.60 24.64
C ASP A 408 -0.33 -14.52 24.39
N ALA A 409 0.06 -15.30 25.41
CA ALA A 409 1.18 -16.24 25.32
C ALA A 409 0.91 -17.46 24.40
N ALA A 410 -0.35 -17.75 24.07
CA ALA A 410 -0.70 -18.87 23.20
C ALA A 410 -0.41 -18.59 21.72
N VAL A 411 -0.35 -17.31 21.33
CA VAL A 411 -0.01 -16.91 19.96
C VAL A 411 1.49 -16.65 19.86
N ALA A 412 2.21 -17.54 19.17
CA ALA A 412 3.62 -17.31 18.84
C ALA A 412 3.74 -16.24 17.73
N PRO A 413 4.63 -15.25 17.87
CA PRO A 413 4.89 -14.27 16.81
C PRO A 413 5.53 -14.95 15.61
N LEU A 414 4.98 -14.72 14.41
CA LEU A 414 5.58 -15.26 13.19
C LEU A 414 6.79 -14.42 12.76
N ALA A 415 7.88 -15.08 12.42
CA ALA A 415 9.05 -14.44 11.79
C ALA A 415 8.71 -13.93 10.38
N GLU A 416 9.53 -13.04 9.84
CA GLU A 416 9.39 -12.67 8.43
C GLU A 416 9.62 -13.88 7.52
N ALA A 417 8.77 -14.00 6.50
CA ALA A 417 8.86 -15.10 5.55
C ALA A 417 10.19 -15.06 4.78
N VAL A 418 10.76 -16.24 4.53
CA VAL A 418 11.91 -16.42 3.64
C VAL A 418 11.37 -16.83 2.28
N GLU A 419 11.30 -15.88 1.35
CA GLU A 419 10.74 -16.14 0.03
C GLU A 419 11.30 -15.19 -1.04
N THR A 420 11.21 -15.59 -2.29
CA THR A 420 11.43 -14.75 -3.47
C THR A 420 10.21 -14.90 -4.36
N ARG A 421 9.55 -13.79 -4.69
CA ARG A 421 8.31 -13.75 -5.46
C ARG A 421 8.38 -12.74 -6.59
N TYR A 422 7.83 -13.10 -7.75
CA TYR A 422 7.52 -12.17 -8.84
C TYR A 422 6.00 -12.10 -9.02
N TYR A 423 5.48 -10.87 -9.13
CA TYR A 423 4.06 -10.53 -9.21
C TYR A 423 3.77 -10.01 -10.62
N PRO A 424 3.45 -10.90 -11.58
CA PRO A 424 3.34 -10.54 -12.98
C PRO A 424 2.23 -9.54 -13.30
N ALA A 425 1.13 -9.51 -12.55
CA ALA A 425 0.06 -8.56 -12.81
C ALA A 425 0.42 -7.11 -12.42
N THR A 426 1.48 -6.89 -11.63
CA THR A 426 1.91 -5.55 -11.17
C THR A 426 3.37 -5.22 -11.49
N ASP A 427 4.09 -6.09 -12.19
CA ASP A 427 5.52 -5.91 -12.50
C ASP A 427 6.33 -5.59 -11.23
N ARG A 428 6.06 -6.32 -10.15
CA ARG A 428 6.77 -6.20 -8.86
C ARG A 428 7.51 -7.49 -8.53
N ALA A 429 8.63 -7.38 -7.82
CA ALA A 429 9.28 -8.53 -7.22
C ALA A 429 9.75 -8.24 -5.81
N VAL A 430 9.80 -9.27 -4.97
CA VAL A 430 10.30 -9.19 -3.61
C VAL A 430 11.19 -10.40 -3.32
N GLN A 431 12.34 -10.17 -2.70
CA GLN A 431 13.14 -11.21 -2.06
C GLN A 431 13.27 -10.88 -0.57
N ARG A 432 12.86 -11.80 0.29
CA ARG A 432 12.88 -11.69 1.74
C ARG A 432 13.82 -12.73 2.33
N ARG A 433 14.70 -12.31 3.21
CA ARG A 433 15.68 -13.16 3.90
C ARG A 433 15.79 -12.75 5.36
N PRO A 434 16.41 -13.58 6.21
CA PRO A 434 16.69 -13.16 7.57
C PRO A 434 17.40 -11.79 7.60
N GLY A 435 16.74 -10.80 8.20
CA GLY A 435 17.25 -9.45 8.42
C GLY A 435 17.10 -8.47 7.26
N HIS A 436 16.60 -8.85 6.08
CA HIS A 436 16.34 -7.88 5.00
C HIS A 436 15.24 -8.31 4.01
N ALA A 437 14.70 -7.33 3.29
CA ALA A 437 13.90 -7.54 2.09
C ALA A 437 14.33 -6.58 0.97
N PHE A 438 14.55 -7.16 -0.22
CA PHE A 438 14.74 -6.43 -1.47
C PHE A 438 13.41 -6.37 -2.22
N ALA A 439 13.06 -5.19 -2.72
CA ALA A 439 11.83 -4.90 -3.45
C ALA A 439 12.18 -4.24 -4.78
N LEU A 440 11.57 -4.71 -5.88
CA LEU A 440 11.83 -4.21 -7.24
C LEU A 440 10.53 -3.73 -7.89
N ALA A 441 10.55 -2.50 -8.38
CA ALA A 441 9.46 -1.86 -9.10
C ALA A 441 9.83 -1.69 -10.59
N MET A 442 9.03 -2.30 -11.46
CA MET A 442 9.16 -2.19 -12.92
C MET A 442 7.89 -1.59 -13.53
N PHE A 443 7.96 -1.29 -14.83
CA PHE A 443 6.86 -0.75 -15.61
C PHE A 443 6.85 -1.38 -16.99
N SER A 444 5.67 -1.48 -17.59
CA SER A 444 5.44 -2.15 -18.86
C SER A 444 4.33 -1.44 -19.65
N LYS A 445 3.76 -2.10 -20.65
CA LYS A 445 2.49 -1.69 -21.26
C LYS A 445 1.30 -1.84 -20.31
N ARG A 446 1.43 -2.70 -19.29
CA ARG A 446 0.36 -3.06 -18.34
C ARG A 446 0.36 -2.14 -17.12
N ILE A 447 1.55 -1.76 -16.65
CA ILE A 447 1.75 -1.04 -15.40
C ILE A 447 2.56 0.23 -15.64
N SER A 448 2.08 1.33 -15.08
CA SER A 448 2.74 2.62 -15.19
C SER A 448 3.99 2.70 -14.31
N SER A 449 4.98 3.50 -14.73
CA SER A 449 6.13 3.85 -13.89
C SER A 449 5.70 4.49 -12.58
N PHE A 450 4.72 5.41 -12.62
CA PHE A 450 4.23 6.11 -11.45
C PHE A 450 2.83 6.67 -11.69
N GLU A 451 2.18 7.09 -10.62
CA GLU A 451 0.93 7.85 -10.68
C GLU A 451 1.15 9.27 -10.15
N SER A 452 0.59 10.26 -10.83
CA SER A 452 0.40 11.62 -10.32
C SER A 452 -1.05 12.04 -10.51
N GLY A 453 -1.63 12.70 -9.53
CA GLY A 453 -3.03 13.07 -9.52
C GLY A 453 -3.34 13.96 -8.32
N ASN A 454 -4.32 14.86 -8.44
CA ASN A 454 -4.68 15.81 -7.38
C ASN A 454 -3.52 16.68 -6.84
N GLY A 455 -2.46 16.87 -7.62
CA GLY A 455 -1.27 17.59 -7.18
C GLY A 455 -0.31 16.76 -6.33
N GLU A 456 -0.51 15.44 -6.22
CA GLU A 456 0.34 14.51 -5.48
C GLU A 456 1.38 13.83 -6.38
N ASN A 457 2.53 13.45 -5.82
CA ASN A 457 3.64 12.74 -6.47
C ASN A 457 4.20 13.43 -7.72
N LEU A 458 4.46 14.73 -7.60
CA LEU A 458 4.90 15.61 -8.69
C LEU A 458 6.31 15.29 -9.23
N ARG A 459 7.05 14.40 -8.56
CA ARG A 459 8.41 13.96 -8.95
C ARG A 459 8.54 12.43 -9.03
N GLY A 460 7.44 11.71 -9.24
CA GLY A 460 7.41 10.24 -9.23
C GLY A 460 8.06 9.54 -10.43
N TRP A 461 8.49 10.31 -11.44
CA TRP A 461 9.05 9.89 -12.74
C TRP A 461 9.68 8.49 -12.76
N TRP A 462 10.75 8.28 -11.99
CA TRP A 462 11.58 7.08 -12.06
C TRP A 462 11.21 5.96 -11.08
N THR A 463 10.16 6.14 -10.26
CA THR A 463 9.84 5.22 -9.14
C THR A 463 9.45 3.80 -9.56
N GLY A 464 9.01 3.58 -10.80
CA GLY A 464 8.76 2.25 -11.38
C GLY A 464 9.72 1.86 -12.50
N ALA A 465 10.76 2.66 -12.78
CA ALA A 465 11.66 2.45 -13.92
C ALA A 465 12.82 1.48 -13.61
N GLY A 466 12.53 0.35 -12.97
CA GLY A 466 13.52 -0.58 -12.44
C GLY A 466 14.14 -0.10 -11.13
N THR A 467 13.38 0.66 -10.34
CA THR A 467 13.80 1.12 -9.01
C THR A 467 13.79 -0.05 -8.05
N HIS A 468 14.85 -0.19 -7.24
CA HIS A 468 14.88 -1.12 -6.12
C HIS A 468 14.88 -0.41 -4.77
N SER A 469 14.37 -1.10 -3.75
CA SER A 469 14.40 -0.67 -2.36
C SER A 469 14.89 -1.82 -1.48
N LEU A 470 15.71 -1.51 -0.48
CA LEU A 470 16.27 -2.46 0.45
C LEU A 470 15.85 -2.09 1.88
N TYR A 471 14.96 -2.90 2.44
CA TYR A 471 14.51 -2.85 3.82
C TYR A 471 15.42 -3.74 4.67
N ASN A 472 15.94 -3.22 5.78
CA ASN A 472 16.80 -3.94 6.72
C ASN A 472 16.59 -3.36 8.13
N ALA A 473 17.57 -3.49 9.03
CA ALA A 473 17.42 -3.00 10.41
C ALA A 473 17.22 -1.47 10.51
N ASP A 474 17.60 -0.68 9.50
CA ASP A 474 17.23 0.73 9.42
C ASP A 474 15.79 0.88 8.94
N GLN A 475 14.86 0.66 9.87
CA GLN A 475 13.41 0.70 9.62
C GLN A 475 12.95 2.05 9.07
N THR A 476 13.66 3.13 9.37
CA THR A 476 13.25 4.49 8.98
C THR A 476 13.87 4.97 7.68
N GLN A 477 14.50 4.09 6.89
CA GLN A 477 15.16 4.43 5.64
C GLN A 477 14.28 5.28 4.71
N TYR A 478 13.05 4.82 4.46
CA TYR A 478 12.11 5.43 3.51
C TYR A 478 11.05 6.32 4.19
N SER A 479 11.06 6.40 5.53
CA SER A 479 10.22 7.30 6.31
C SER A 479 10.86 8.68 6.51
N GLY A 480 10.14 9.58 7.20
CA GLY A 480 10.63 10.91 7.54
C GLY A 480 10.89 11.73 6.28
N ASN A 481 12.05 12.37 6.20
CA ASN A 481 12.35 13.31 5.11
C ASN A 481 12.86 12.65 3.81
N TYR A 482 12.74 11.33 3.62
CA TYR A 482 13.28 10.66 2.44
C TYR A 482 12.71 11.24 1.14
N TRP A 483 11.40 11.10 0.92
CA TRP A 483 10.75 11.50 -0.34
C TRP A 483 10.92 12.97 -0.74
N PRO A 484 10.85 13.97 0.16
CA PRO A 484 11.06 15.37 -0.24
C PRO A 484 12.54 15.74 -0.49
N THR A 485 13.51 14.89 -0.12
CA THR A 485 14.95 15.24 -0.20
C THR A 485 15.76 14.32 -1.11
N ALA A 486 15.32 13.07 -1.32
CA ALA A 486 15.97 12.13 -2.21
C ALA A 486 16.05 12.66 -3.64
N ASP A 487 17.10 12.29 -4.36
CA ASP A 487 17.21 12.62 -5.78
C ASP A 487 16.22 11.80 -6.61
N ALA A 488 15.09 12.41 -6.97
CA ALA A 488 14.03 11.78 -7.76
C ALA A 488 14.51 11.21 -9.11
N TRP A 489 15.63 11.71 -9.66
CA TRP A 489 16.21 11.23 -10.91
C TRP A 489 17.29 10.17 -10.70
N ARG A 490 17.80 10.01 -9.48
CA ARG A 490 18.77 8.96 -9.12
C ARG A 490 18.15 7.95 -8.15
N MET A 491 16.98 7.40 -8.48
CA MET A 491 16.39 6.31 -7.71
C MET A 491 17.25 5.04 -7.82
N PRO A 492 17.51 4.33 -6.70
CA PRO A 492 18.38 3.14 -6.72
C PRO A 492 17.91 2.10 -7.74
N GLY A 493 18.82 1.55 -8.52
CA GLY A 493 18.54 0.52 -9.53
C GLY A 493 18.20 1.06 -10.92
N THR A 494 17.80 2.32 -11.07
CA THR A 494 17.40 2.87 -12.37
C THR A 494 18.58 3.06 -13.32
N THR A 495 18.30 3.04 -14.63
CA THR A 495 19.19 3.61 -15.64
C THR A 495 18.53 4.89 -16.13
N THR A 496 19.16 6.03 -15.89
CA THR A 496 18.57 7.36 -15.98
C THR A 496 19.44 8.27 -16.84
N ASP A 497 18.79 9.13 -17.59
CA ASP A 497 19.37 10.29 -18.25
C ASP A 497 18.88 11.60 -17.62
N HIS A 498 18.23 11.51 -16.45
CA HIS A 498 17.57 12.62 -15.77
C HIS A 498 16.40 13.22 -16.55
N GLY A 499 15.82 12.47 -17.50
CA GLY A 499 14.58 12.80 -18.18
C GLY A 499 13.35 12.80 -17.26
N GLY A 500 12.26 13.38 -17.75
CA GLY A 500 11.06 13.67 -16.95
C GLY A 500 11.22 14.97 -16.16
N SER A 501 10.42 15.97 -16.51
CA SER A 501 10.47 17.31 -15.89
C SER A 501 9.10 17.97 -15.90
N GLY A 502 8.99 19.10 -15.19
CA GLY A 502 7.73 19.82 -15.05
C GLY A 502 6.69 19.08 -14.22
N THR A 503 5.44 19.49 -14.36
CA THR A 503 4.30 18.88 -13.67
C THR A 503 3.80 17.68 -14.47
N PRO A 504 3.75 16.47 -13.89
CA PRO A 504 3.17 15.32 -14.56
C PRO A 504 1.69 15.56 -14.92
N GLU A 505 1.26 14.99 -16.05
CA GLU A 505 -0.14 14.90 -16.44
C GLU A 505 -0.89 14.00 -15.45
N LYS A 506 -2.07 14.47 -15.02
CA LYS A 506 -2.86 13.80 -13.99
C LYS A 506 -3.46 12.52 -14.53
N TRP A 507 -3.32 11.41 -13.77
CA TRP A 507 -3.92 10.11 -14.09
C TRP A 507 -3.52 9.59 -15.47
N LYS A 508 -2.29 9.90 -15.92
CA LYS A 508 -1.73 9.39 -17.16
C LYS A 508 -1.05 8.05 -16.91
N LEU A 509 -1.27 7.11 -17.83
CA LEU A 509 -0.42 5.94 -17.98
C LEU A 509 0.93 6.36 -18.58
N TYR A 510 1.96 6.43 -17.74
CA TYR A 510 3.36 6.54 -18.14
C TYR A 510 3.93 5.13 -18.36
N SER A 511 3.70 4.57 -19.55
CA SER A 511 4.02 3.19 -19.91
C SER A 511 5.44 3.01 -20.46
N ASN A 512 5.85 1.74 -20.54
CA ASN A 512 6.93 1.27 -21.39
C ASN A 512 6.35 0.75 -22.72
N ASP A 513 6.92 1.10 -23.87
CA ASP A 513 6.46 0.58 -25.16
C ASP A 513 6.96 -0.84 -25.48
N LYS A 514 7.91 -1.35 -24.68
CA LYS A 514 8.44 -2.72 -24.74
C LYS A 514 7.54 -3.68 -23.96
N SER A 515 7.36 -4.90 -24.49
CA SER A 515 6.58 -5.95 -23.81
C SER A 515 7.41 -6.96 -23.03
N ALA A 516 8.72 -7.11 -23.28
CA ALA A 516 9.58 -8.05 -22.58
C ALA A 516 9.92 -7.56 -21.15
N VAL A 517 8.92 -7.58 -20.27
CA VAL A 517 9.01 -7.15 -18.88
C VAL A 517 8.37 -8.21 -17.99
N GLY A 518 9.18 -8.99 -17.30
CA GLY A 518 8.72 -9.95 -16.31
C GLY A 518 9.78 -10.96 -15.89
N GLY A 519 9.39 -12.04 -15.22
CA GLY A 519 10.35 -12.97 -14.65
C GLY A 519 9.82 -14.36 -14.35
N ALA A 520 10.76 -15.28 -14.14
CA ALA A 520 10.48 -16.63 -13.68
C ALA A 520 10.95 -16.81 -12.23
N GLU A 521 10.10 -17.43 -11.42
CA GLU A 521 10.33 -17.77 -10.03
C GLU A 521 10.49 -19.28 -9.87
N LEU A 522 11.58 -19.70 -9.22
CA LEU A 522 11.89 -21.09 -8.93
C LEU A 522 11.69 -21.36 -7.43
N ALA A 523 10.75 -22.26 -7.13
CA ALA A 523 10.47 -22.79 -5.80
C ALA A 523 10.26 -21.74 -4.68
N GLY A 524 9.83 -20.51 -5.01
CA GLY A 524 9.69 -19.43 -4.03
C GLY A 524 11.01 -18.97 -3.41
N GLN A 525 12.17 -19.29 -4.01
CA GLN A 525 13.48 -18.97 -3.45
C GLN A 525 14.36 -18.17 -4.40
N HIS A 526 14.19 -18.34 -5.72
CA HIS A 526 15.04 -17.70 -6.71
C HIS A 526 14.23 -17.10 -7.84
N ALA A 527 14.73 -16.04 -8.46
CA ALA A 527 14.10 -15.46 -9.63
C ALA A 527 15.10 -14.91 -10.65
N ALA A 528 14.74 -14.98 -11.93
CA ALA A 528 15.36 -14.24 -13.03
C ALA A 528 14.29 -13.32 -13.60
N ILE A 529 14.57 -12.03 -13.60
CA ILE A 529 13.61 -10.99 -13.96
C ILE A 529 14.27 -10.09 -15.00
N GLY A 530 13.53 -9.70 -16.03
CA GLY A 530 13.98 -8.81 -17.09
C GLY A 530 13.01 -7.65 -17.32
N MET A 531 13.56 -6.50 -17.68
CA MET A 531 12.85 -5.33 -18.18
C MET A 531 13.61 -4.78 -19.40
N ASP A 532 13.11 -5.07 -20.59
CA ASP A 532 13.44 -4.30 -21.79
C ASP A 532 12.73 -2.95 -21.63
N PHE A 533 13.48 -1.86 -21.56
CA PHE A 533 12.94 -0.55 -21.19
C PHE A 533 13.19 0.48 -22.27
N SER A 534 12.26 1.42 -22.35
CA SER A 534 12.30 2.59 -23.21
C SER A 534 11.60 3.74 -22.49
N THR A 535 12.22 4.91 -22.51
CA THR A 535 11.67 6.13 -21.91
C THR A 535 10.84 6.95 -22.91
N LYS A 536 10.77 6.52 -24.17
CA LYS A 536 10.11 7.24 -25.28
C LYS A 536 8.63 7.56 -25.02
N ALA A 537 7.92 6.67 -24.32
CA ALA A 537 6.49 6.81 -24.07
C ALA A 537 6.15 7.75 -22.89
N TRP A 538 7.13 8.14 -22.07
CA TRP A 538 6.87 8.92 -20.85
C TRP A 538 7.88 10.03 -20.53
N SER A 539 8.97 10.13 -21.29
CA SER A 539 9.93 11.23 -21.26
C SER A 539 10.16 11.78 -22.68
N ASP A 540 10.87 12.90 -22.79
CA ASP A 540 11.32 13.47 -24.06
C ASP A 540 12.62 12.84 -24.59
N SER A 541 13.11 11.77 -23.96
CA SER A 541 14.35 11.10 -24.34
C SER A 541 14.11 9.79 -25.08
N GLY A 542 15.15 9.34 -25.79
CA GLY A 542 15.21 8.04 -26.45
C GLY A 542 16.04 7.01 -25.69
N LEU A 543 16.16 7.14 -24.36
CA LEU A 543 16.90 6.19 -23.54
C LEU A 543 16.21 4.84 -23.54
N GLN A 544 16.97 3.79 -23.85
CA GLN A 544 16.49 2.42 -23.87
C GLN A 544 17.61 1.46 -23.48
N GLY A 545 17.24 0.22 -23.17
CA GLY A 545 18.18 -0.85 -22.92
C GLY A 545 17.51 -2.04 -22.26
N ARG A 546 18.32 -2.99 -21.80
CA ARG A 546 17.84 -4.21 -21.15
C ARG A 546 18.40 -4.28 -19.75
N LYS A 547 17.52 -4.46 -18.77
CA LYS A 547 17.89 -4.61 -17.35
C LYS A 547 17.41 -5.98 -16.87
N ALA A 548 18.29 -6.74 -16.25
CA ALA A 548 17.94 -8.01 -15.64
C ALA A 548 18.38 -8.04 -14.17
N TRP A 549 17.55 -8.67 -13.34
CA TRP A 549 17.83 -8.92 -11.93
C TRP A 549 17.73 -10.41 -11.65
N PHE A 550 18.76 -10.94 -10.98
CA PHE A 550 18.81 -12.31 -10.53
C PHE A 550 18.81 -12.34 -9.01
N LEU A 551 17.67 -12.75 -8.46
CA LEU A 551 17.43 -12.81 -7.01
C LEU A 551 17.85 -14.20 -6.52
N PHE A 552 19.13 -14.38 -6.19
CA PHE A 552 19.72 -15.68 -5.86
C PHE A 552 20.05 -15.77 -4.38
N GLY A 553 19.50 -16.75 -3.67
CA GLY A 553 19.76 -16.90 -2.23
C GLY A 553 19.63 -15.55 -1.52
N ASP A 554 20.70 -15.06 -0.92
CA ASP A 554 20.78 -13.80 -0.17
C ASP A 554 21.46 -12.64 -0.92
N ARG A 555 21.58 -12.72 -2.25
CA ARG A 555 22.21 -11.69 -3.08
C ARG A 555 21.38 -11.37 -4.32
N VAL A 556 21.53 -10.13 -4.78
CA VAL A 556 20.85 -9.64 -5.99
C VAL A 556 21.88 -9.24 -7.01
N VAL A 557 21.87 -9.89 -8.18
CA VAL A 557 22.74 -9.53 -9.30
C VAL A 557 21.94 -8.68 -10.28
N ALA A 558 22.37 -7.45 -10.53
CA ALA A 558 21.77 -6.55 -11.51
C ALA A 558 22.70 -6.42 -12.72
N VAL A 559 22.17 -6.67 -13.91
CA VAL A 559 22.89 -6.64 -15.18
C VAL A 559 22.17 -5.73 -16.17
N GLY A 560 22.91 -4.86 -16.84
CA GLY A 560 22.39 -4.04 -17.93
C GLY A 560 23.14 -4.29 -19.23
N SER A 561 22.44 -4.30 -20.36
CA SER A 561 23.03 -4.41 -21.70
C SER A 561 22.30 -3.53 -22.71
N ALA A 562 22.96 -3.26 -23.85
CA ALA A 562 22.40 -2.51 -24.96
C ALA A 562 21.83 -1.13 -24.54
N ILE A 563 22.45 -0.50 -23.52
CA ILE A 563 22.01 0.80 -23.04
C ILE A 563 22.38 1.82 -24.11
N SER A 564 21.37 2.45 -24.67
CA SER A 564 21.55 3.44 -25.72
C SER A 564 20.62 4.63 -25.54
N ALA A 565 21.09 5.80 -25.94
CA ALA A 565 20.23 6.98 -26.08
C ALA A 565 20.37 7.52 -27.50
N ALA A 566 19.23 7.75 -28.17
CA ALA A 566 19.20 8.11 -29.58
C ALA A 566 19.99 9.40 -29.88
N PRO A 567 20.67 9.50 -31.05
CA PRO A 567 21.39 10.73 -31.45
C PRO A 567 20.51 11.97 -31.52
N ALA A 568 19.20 11.77 -31.73
CA ALA A 568 18.19 12.81 -31.80
C ALA A 568 17.68 13.30 -30.43
N ASP A 569 18.25 12.86 -29.31
CA ASP A 569 17.98 13.49 -28.00
C ASP A 569 18.60 14.90 -28.01
N PRO A 570 17.80 15.98 -28.09
CA PRO A 570 18.29 17.34 -28.25
C PRO A 570 19.08 17.82 -27.03
N ALA A 571 18.88 17.19 -25.86
CA ALA A 571 19.49 17.62 -24.60
C ALA A 571 20.89 17.04 -24.35
N ALA A 572 21.34 16.05 -25.14
CA ALA A 572 22.64 15.39 -24.99
C ALA A 572 22.96 14.98 -23.53
N ARG A 573 21.96 14.43 -22.83
CA ARG A 573 22.04 14.15 -21.40
C ARG A 573 23.02 13.02 -21.08
N PRO A 574 23.80 13.11 -19.98
CA PRO A 574 24.60 11.98 -19.51
C PRO A 574 23.69 10.87 -18.98
N VAL A 575 24.00 9.64 -19.38
CA VAL A 575 23.30 8.43 -18.93
C VAL A 575 24.12 7.78 -17.82
N GLU A 576 23.43 7.30 -16.79
CA GLU A 576 24.03 6.55 -15.70
C GLU A 576 23.11 5.45 -15.17
N THR A 577 23.68 4.46 -14.51
CA THR A 577 22.92 3.48 -13.72
C THR A 577 23.20 3.70 -12.24
N ILE A 578 22.14 3.83 -11.45
CA ILE A 578 22.25 4.07 -10.02
C ILE A 578 22.36 2.74 -9.29
N VAL A 579 23.49 2.53 -8.62
CA VAL A 579 23.70 1.36 -7.75
C VAL A 579 22.99 1.59 -6.42
N GLU A 580 23.17 2.79 -5.87
CA GLU A 580 22.61 3.19 -4.59
C GLU A 580 22.36 4.70 -4.52
N ASN A 581 21.36 5.09 -3.72
CA ASN A 581 21.09 6.43 -3.25
C ASN A 581 20.50 6.34 -1.83
N ARG A 582 21.35 6.07 -0.84
CA ARG A 582 20.97 5.72 0.52
C ARG A 582 20.95 6.96 1.40
N LYS A 583 19.79 7.27 2.00
CA LYS A 583 19.69 8.19 3.14
C LYS A 583 20.59 7.70 4.28
N LEU A 584 21.37 8.60 4.85
CA LEU A 584 22.38 8.33 5.87
C LEU A 584 21.86 8.66 7.27
N ASN A 585 22.70 8.39 8.27
CA ASN A 585 22.48 8.86 9.63
C ASN A 585 22.45 10.41 9.71
N ALA A 586 22.07 10.95 10.87
CA ALA A 586 21.96 12.40 11.06
C ALA A 586 23.29 13.16 10.89
N GLY A 587 24.43 12.51 11.15
CA GLY A 587 25.76 13.08 10.93
C GLY A 587 26.21 13.06 9.46
N GLY A 588 25.52 12.31 8.61
CA GLY A 588 25.90 12.08 7.22
C GLY A 588 27.24 11.36 7.06
N ASP A 589 27.74 10.66 8.08
CA ASP A 589 29.13 10.22 8.20
C ASP A 589 29.34 8.70 8.16
N ASN A 590 28.28 7.94 7.81
CA ASN A 590 28.36 6.49 7.60
C ASN A 590 29.59 6.13 6.77
N ALA A 591 30.41 5.21 7.28
CA ALA A 591 31.66 4.84 6.64
C ALA A 591 31.40 4.15 5.28
N LEU A 592 31.97 4.72 4.22
CA LEU A 592 32.09 4.07 2.92
C LEU A 592 33.51 3.52 2.79
N THR A 593 33.62 2.23 2.52
CA THR A 593 34.90 1.56 2.20
C THR A 593 34.86 1.06 0.77
N VAL A 594 35.87 1.36 -0.03
CA VAL A 594 35.96 0.97 -1.45
C VAL A 594 37.30 0.28 -1.65
N ASN A 595 37.28 -0.97 -2.11
CA ASN A 595 38.49 -1.80 -2.27
C ASN A 595 39.40 -1.82 -1.01
N GLY A 596 38.81 -1.79 0.18
CA GLY A 596 39.53 -1.76 1.46
C GLY A 596 39.96 -0.36 1.93
N MET A 597 39.77 0.67 1.12
CA MET A 597 40.11 2.05 1.46
C MET A 597 38.88 2.83 1.91
N ARG A 598 38.94 3.40 3.12
CA ARG A 598 37.89 4.28 3.63
C ARG A 598 37.85 5.59 2.84
N GLN A 599 36.66 5.99 2.40
CA GLN A 599 36.44 7.23 1.66
C GLN A 599 36.08 8.38 2.61
N PRO A 600 36.28 9.65 2.19
CA PRO A 600 35.88 10.82 2.98
C PRO A 600 34.41 10.80 3.40
N ALA A 601 34.15 11.24 4.63
CA ALA A 601 32.82 11.30 5.22
C ALA A 601 32.15 12.69 5.12
N GLY A 602 32.86 13.71 4.61
CA GLY A 602 32.35 15.07 4.51
C GLY A 602 31.26 15.23 3.44
N ALA A 603 30.23 16.03 3.75
CA ALA A 603 29.24 16.44 2.76
C ALA A 603 29.90 17.24 1.63
N GLY A 604 29.41 17.05 0.41
CA GLY A 604 30.00 17.60 -0.83
C GLY A 604 31.10 16.73 -1.43
N TRP A 605 31.50 15.62 -0.80
CA TRP A 605 32.44 14.68 -1.40
C TRP A 605 31.86 14.08 -2.69
N SER A 606 32.61 14.19 -3.78
CA SER A 606 32.29 13.61 -5.07
C SER A 606 33.58 13.09 -5.69
N GLN A 607 33.59 11.83 -6.13
CA GLN A 607 34.80 11.20 -6.64
C GLN A 607 34.48 10.08 -7.63
N ALA A 608 35.20 10.06 -8.75
CA ALA A 608 35.28 8.90 -9.61
C ALA A 608 36.24 7.86 -9.00
N LEU A 609 35.74 6.65 -8.79
CA LEU A 609 36.45 5.54 -8.15
C LEU A 609 36.76 4.46 -9.21
N PRO A 610 37.90 4.53 -9.90
CA PRO A 610 38.25 3.58 -10.95
C PRO A 610 38.58 2.20 -10.40
N ASN A 611 38.44 1.17 -11.25
CA ASN A 611 38.79 -0.22 -10.91
C ASN A 611 38.13 -0.71 -9.62
N THR A 612 36.88 -0.29 -9.37
CA THR A 612 36.16 -0.61 -8.14
C THR A 612 35.68 -2.06 -8.21
N LYS A 613 36.21 -2.95 -7.37
CA LYS A 613 35.81 -4.36 -7.30
C LYS A 613 34.70 -4.57 -6.27
N TRP A 614 34.75 -3.82 -5.17
CA TRP A 614 33.71 -3.84 -4.16
C TRP A 614 33.67 -2.53 -3.36
N ALA A 615 32.49 -2.25 -2.83
CA ALA A 615 32.25 -1.19 -1.86
C ALA A 615 31.41 -1.72 -0.69
N HIS A 616 31.54 -1.11 0.48
CA HIS A 616 30.75 -1.39 1.66
C HIS A 616 30.32 -0.07 2.29
N LEU A 617 29.02 0.04 2.55
CA LEU A 617 28.43 1.14 3.31
C LEU A 617 28.01 0.60 4.68
N ALA A 618 28.59 1.18 5.75
CA ALA A 618 28.15 0.91 7.10
C ALA A 618 26.72 1.45 7.32
N GLY A 619 25.86 0.63 7.93
CA GLY A 619 24.48 1.00 8.22
C GLY A 619 24.37 2.12 9.26
N SER A 620 23.23 2.82 9.27
CA SER A 620 22.91 3.81 10.33
C SER A 620 22.66 3.15 11.69
N VAL A 621 22.38 1.85 11.69
CA VAL A 621 22.17 1.00 12.86
C VAL A 621 22.78 -0.40 12.62
N PRO A 622 23.07 -1.19 13.66
CA PRO A 622 23.53 -2.57 13.51
C PRO A 622 22.55 -3.41 12.68
N GLY A 623 23.08 -4.21 11.75
CA GLY A 623 22.26 -5.03 10.84
C GLY A 623 21.72 -4.27 9.63
N ALA A 624 22.21 -3.05 9.35
CA ALA A 624 21.84 -2.26 8.17
C ALA A 624 22.98 -2.01 7.17
N ASP A 625 24.11 -2.72 7.30
CA ASP A 625 25.23 -2.64 6.36
C ASP A 625 24.81 -3.10 4.95
N ILE A 626 25.44 -2.54 3.92
CA ILE A 626 25.18 -2.92 2.53
C ILE A 626 26.52 -3.07 1.79
N GLY A 627 26.72 -4.24 1.21
CA GLY A 627 27.82 -4.53 0.31
C GLY A 627 27.44 -4.41 -1.17
N TYR A 628 28.40 -3.94 -1.97
CA TYR A 628 28.28 -3.83 -3.42
C TYR A 628 29.50 -4.50 -4.04
N VAL A 629 29.31 -5.43 -4.98
CA VAL A 629 30.41 -6.08 -5.71
C VAL A 629 30.23 -5.82 -7.20
N PHE A 630 31.33 -5.52 -7.87
CA PHE A 630 31.36 -5.13 -9.27
C PHE A 630 32.32 -6.06 -10.04
N PRO A 631 31.81 -7.14 -10.65
CA PRO A 631 32.64 -8.12 -11.35
C PRO A 631 33.48 -7.52 -12.49
N ASP A 632 32.97 -6.47 -13.15
CA ASP A 632 33.62 -5.83 -14.29
C ASP A 632 34.66 -4.76 -13.89
N ALA A 633 34.87 -4.55 -12.57
CA ALA A 633 35.74 -3.51 -12.02
C ALA A 633 35.58 -2.11 -12.67
N PRO A 634 34.36 -1.56 -12.80
CA PRO A 634 34.13 -0.30 -13.48
C PRO A 634 34.66 0.89 -12.67
N THR A 635 34.58 2.07 -13.27
CA THR A 635 34.58 3.33 -12.52
C THR A 635 33.22 3.54 -11.88
N VAL A 636 33.19 3.73 -10.56
CA VAL A 636 31.99 4.08 -9.80
C VAL A 636 32.05 5.55 -9.43
N GLN A 637 31.02 6.33 -9.74
CA GLN A 637 30.88 7.69 -9.26
C GLN A 637 30.28 7.68 -7.86
N GLY A 638 31.05 8.09 -6.86
CA GLY A 638 30.58 8.32 -5.50
C GLY A 638 30.19 9.78 -5.29
N LEU A 639 29.10 10.00 -4.55
CA LEU A 639 28.63 11.31 -4.12
C LEU A 639 28.07 11.22 -2.70
N ARG A 640 28.49 12.13 -1.82
CA ARG A 640 27.93 12.33 -0.49
C ARG A 640 27.50 13.77 -0.34
N GLU A 641 26.23 13.99 -0.03
CA GLU A 641 25.67 15.34 0.04
C GLU A 641 24.52 15.43 1.03
N THR A 642 24.26 16.63 1.52
CA THR A 642 23.03 16.95 2.25
C THR A 642 22.08 17.63 1.29
N ARG A 643 20.89 17.04 1.14
CA ARG A 643 19.86 17.53 0.23
C ARG A 643 18.74 18.16 1.04
N THR A 644 18.22 19.27 0.53
CA THR A 644 17.15 20.04 1.15
C THR A 644 15.98 20.18 0.18
N GLY A 645 14.77 20.05 0.69
CA GLY A 645 13.54 20.23 -0.08
C GLY A 645 12.34 20.40 0.85
N ALA A 646 11.14 20.51 0.28
CA ALA A 646 9.89 20.59 1.04
C ALA A 646 8.89 19.54 0.54
N TRP A 647 7.97 19.12 1.40
CA TRP A 647 6.86 18.25 0.99
C TRP A 647 5.98 18.90 -0.07
N ARG A 648 5.86 20.24 -0.07
CA ARG A 648 5.21 21.02 -1.13
C ARG A 648 5.78 20.76 -2.52
N ASP A 649 7.08 20.43 -2.63
CA ASP A 649 7.76 20.22 -3.90
C ASP A 649 7.31 18.94 -4.62
N ILE A 650 6.72 18.01 -3.87
CA ILE A 650 6.24 16.71 -4.37
C ILE A 650 4.74 16.51 -4.18
N ASN A 651 4.09 17.36 -3.38
CA ASN A 651 2.67 17.31 -3.09
C ASN A 651 2.09 18.72 -2.87
N ALA A 652 1.11 19.11 -3.69
CA ALA A 652 0.51 20.43 -3.68
C ALA A 652 -0.15 20.80 -2.34
N GLU A 653 -0.47 19.84 -1.48
CA GLU A 653 -1.01 20.05 -0.12
C GLU A 653 0.05 19.91 0.99
N GLY A 654 1.25 19.42 0.68
CA GLY A 654 2.35 19.21 1.64
C GLY A 654 2.91 20.52 2.24
N SER A 655 3.59 20.42 3.38
CA SER A 655 4.14 21.62 4.02
C SER A 655 5.23 22.30 3.18
N THR A 656 5.32 23.63 3.29
CA THR A 656 6.38 24.45 2.68
C THR A 656 7.66 24.48 3.52
N ARG A 657 7.65 23.80 4.67
CA ARG A 657 8.78 23.74 5.60
C ARG A 657 9.94 23.01 4.93
N GLN A 658 11.10 23.66 4.92
CA GLN A 658 12.32 23.06 4.43
C GLN A 658 12.78 21.95 5.39
N VAL A 659 13.11 20.80 4.81
CA VAL A 659 13.65 19.63 5.50
C VAL A 659 14.91 19.16 4.78
N SER A 660 15.83 18.55 5.52
CA SER A 660 17.08 18.06 4.98
C SER A 660 17.35 16.61 5.39
N ALA A 661 18.10 15.90 4.55
CA ALA A 661 18.70 14.61 4.87
C ALA A 661 20.02 14.43 4.09
N SER A 662 20.95 13.68 4.65
CA SER A 662 22.22 13.33 3.99
C SER A 662 22.10 12.03 3.22
N TYR A 663 22.78 11.94 2.08
CA TYR A 663 22.74 10.79 1.19
C TYR A 663 24.14 10.34 0.79
N LEU A 664 24.30 9.05 0.56
CA LEU A 664 25.38 8.50 -0.25
C LEU A 664 24.79 7.91 -1.53
N SER A 665 25.24 8.40 -2.68
CA SER A 665 24.90 7.86 -4.00
C SER A 665 26.12 7.23 -4.66
N LEU A 666 25.91 6.06 -5.26
CA LEU A 666 26.87 5.34 -6.08
C LEU A 666 26.25 5.12 -7.47
N ALA A 667 26.93 5.57 -8.52
CA ALA A 667 26.43 5.47 -9.89
C ALA A 667 27.50 4.95 -10.87
N LEU A 668 27.05 4.31 -11.94
CA LEU A 668 27.86 3.80 -13.04
C LEU A 668 27.61 4.69 -14.27
N PRO A 669 28.55 5.57 -14.65
CA PRO A 669 28.37 6.46 -15.78
C PRO A 669 28.49 5.70 -17.12
N HIS A 670 27.55 5.94 -18.04
CA HIS A 670 27.57 5.45 -19.42
C HIS A 670 27.97 6.53 -20.43
N GLY A 671 28.18 7.76 -19.96
CA GLY A 671 28.51 8.91 -20.79
C GLY A 671 27.30 9.52 -21.50
N VAL A 672 27.57 10.40 -22.45
CA VAL A 672 26.54 11.07 -23.26
C VAL A 672 26.26 10.23 -24.50
N ARG A 673 24.97 9.98 -24.80
CA ARG A 673 24.53 9.19 -25.96
C ARG A 673 25.27 7.85 -26.09
N PRO A 674 25.21 6.98 -25.07
CA PRO A 674 25.77 5.64 -25.20
C PRO A 674 25.12 4.92 -26.39
N THR A 675 25.88 4.01 -27.02
CA THR A 675 25.39 3.17 -28.11
C THR A 675 25.31 1.70 -27.73
N ASP A 676 26.11 1.27 -26.75
CA ASP A 676 26.11 -0.09 -26.19
C ASP A 676 26.63 -0.08 -24.74
N GLY A 677 26.03 0.77 -23.90
CA GLY A 677 26.34 0.82 -22.48
C GLY A 677 25.94 -0.46 -21.76
N ALA A 678 26.69 -0.84 -20.74
CA ALA A 678 26.46 -2.06 -19.99
C ALA A 678 26.93 -1.92 -18.53
N TYR A 679 26.36 -2.72 -17.64
CA TYR A 679 26.80 -2.78 -16.25
C TYR A 679 26.57 -4.15 -15.62
N THR A 680 27.30 -4.40 -14.53
CA THR A 680 27.05 -5.50 -13.59
C THR A 680 27.35 -5.02 -12.17
N PHE A 681 26.41 -5.20 -11.24
CA PHE A 681 26.68 -5.08 -9.82
C PHE A 681 25.90 -6.11 -9.01
N ILE A 682 26.41 -6.46 -7.83
CA ILE A 682 25.81 -7.42 -6.91
C ILE A 682 25.57 -6.72 -5.57
N LEU A 683 24.34 -6.77 -5.09
CA LEU A 683 23.96 -6.29 -3.77
C LEU A 683 24.10 -7.43 -2.75
N LEU A 684 24.74 -7.12 -1.63
CA LEU A 684 24.97 -8.02 -0.49
C LEU A 684 24.46 -7.35 0.80
N PRO A 685 23.16 -7.46 1.11
CA PRO A 685 22.59 -6.89 2.32
C PRO A 685 23.20 -7.50 3.59
N ASN A 686 23.36 -6.66 4.62
CA ASN A 686 23.75 -7.02 5.97
C ASN A 686 25.10 -7.77 6.07
N ARG A 687 26.03 -7.48 5.15
CA ARG A 687 27.39 -8.02 5.16
C ARG A 687 28.39 -6.96 5.61
N SER A 688 29.28 -7.34 6.52
CA SER A 688 30.43 -6.52 6.90
C SER A 688 31.40 -6.32 5.74
N ALA A 689 32.24 -5.27 5.80
CA ALA A 689 33.28 -5.03 4.79
C ALA A 689 34.16 -6.26 4.51
N ALA A 690 34.54 -7.02 5.55
CA ALA A 690 35.35 -8.23 5.41
C ALA A 690 34.60 -9.35 4.65
N GLN A 691 33.31 -9.54 4.92
CA GLN A 691 32.49 -10.51 4.20
C GLN A 691 32.28 -10.12 2.73
N VAL A 692 32.11 -8.82 2.46
CA VAL A 692 31.99 -8.29 1.09
C VAL A 692 33.30 -8.50 0.32
N ALA A 693 34.44 -8.19 0.94
CA ALA A 693 35.76 -8.43 0.35
C ALA A 693 36.00 -9.92 0.06
N ALA A 694 35.65 -10.80 1.00
CA ALA A 694 35.77 -12.25 0.82
C ALA A 694 34.87 -12.76 -0.31
N PHE A 695 33.63 -12.27 -0.40
CA PHE A 695 32.73 -12.60 -1.50
C PHE A 695 33.30 -12.16 -2.86
N ALA A 696 33.79 -10.91 -2.94
CA ALA A 696 34.40 -10.37 -4.15
C ALA A 696 35.64 -11.17 -4.58
N ALA A 697 36.44 -11.64 -3.62
CA ALA A 697 37.62 -12.47 -3.88
C ALA A 697 37.25 -13.89 -4.36
N ALA A 698 36.22 -14.51 -3.78
CA ALA A 698 35.73 -15.83 -4.18
C ALA A 698 35.06 -15.81 -5.57
N ASN A 699 34.49 -14.67 -5.96
CA ASN A 699 33.84 -14.43 -7.25
C ASN A 699 32.91 -15.59 -7.72
N PRO A 700 31.93 -16.00 -6.89
CA PRO A 700 31.07 -17.14 -7.21
C PRO A 700 30.08 -16.84 -8.34
N VAL A 701 29.82 -15.55 -8.61
CA VAL A 701 28.86 -15.07 -9.61
C VAL A 701 29.59 -14.66 -10.89
N ARG A 702 29.14 -15.18 -12.03
CA ARG A 702 29.70 -14.81 -13.35
C ARG A 702 28.61 -14.50 -14.35
N VAL A 703 28.79 -13.39 -15.08
CA VAL A 703 27.98 -13.07 -16.25
C VAL A 703 28.40 -13.99 -17.39
N ALA A 704 27.52 -14.92 -17.74
CA ALA A 704 27.73 -15.86 -18.83
C ALA A 704 27.42 -15.23 -20.20
N GLU A 705 26.43 -14.34 -20.24
CA GLU A 705 26.12 -13.55 -21.43
C GLU A 705 25.54 -12.19 -21.06
N ARG A 706 25.93 -11.17 -21.83
CA ARG A 706 25.40 -9.81 -21.76
C ARG A 706 25.33 -9.24 -23.17
N SER A 707 24.36 -9.70 -23.94
CA SER A 707 24.16 -9.29 -25.33
C SER A 707 22.81 -8.62 -25.52
N ALA A 708 22.52 -8.24 -26.75
CA ALA A 708 21.17 -7.85 -27.12
C ALA A 708 20.20 -9.04 -27.08
N SER A 709 20.62 -10.23 -27.51
CA SER A 709 19.72 -11.38 -27.62
C SER A 709 19.43 -12.09 -26.29
N ALA A 710 20.38 -12.09 -25.34
CA ALA A 710 20.19 -12.69 -24.03
C ALA A 710 21.06 -12.05 -22.93
N THR A 711 20.58 -12.16 -21.69
CA THR A 711 21.33 -11.87 -20.46
C THR A 711 21.37 -13.12 -19.60
N ALA A 712 22.54 -13.56 -19.15
CA ALA A 712 22.70 -14.78 -18.37
C ALA A 712 23.74 -14.63 -17.25
N VAL A 713 23.41 -15.12 -16.06
CA VAL A 713 24.27 -15.10 -14.87
C VAL A 713 24.27 -16.47 -14.22
N THR A 714 25.45 -16.89 -13.78
CA THR A 714 25.66 -18.10 -12.96
C THR A 714 26.06 -17.72 -11.55
N ASP A 715 25.56 -18.44 -10.54
CA ASP A 715 26.11 -18.46 -9.18
C ASP A 715 26.53 -19.89 -8.86
N SER A 716 27.84 -20.13 -8.94
CA SER A 716 28.45 -21.44 -8.74
C SER A 716 28.33 -21.94 -7.29
N ALA A 717 28.24 -21.05 -6.31
CA ALA A 717 28.09 -21.44 -4.91
C ALA A 717 26.66 -21.96 -4.61
N LEU A 718 25.68 -21.57 -5.42
CA LEU A 718 24.27 -21.96 -5.28
C LEU A 718 23.80 -22.93 -6.37
N GLY A 719 24.67 -23.28 -7.32
CA GLY A 719 24.31 -24.11 -8.48
C GLY A 719 23.27 -23.45 -9.40
N LEU A 720 23.16 -22.12 -9.39
CA LEU A 720 22.12 -21.37 -10.09
C LEU A 720 22.61 -20.84 -11.43
N THR A 721 21.73 -20.86 -12.44
CA THR A 721 21.88 -20.12 -13.69
C THR A 721 20.56 -19.43 -14.01
N GLY A 722 20.56 -18.11 -14.08
CA GLY A 722 19.43 -17.29 -14.47
C GLY A 722 19.66 -16.72 -15.86
N MET A 723 18.63 -16.72 -16.69
CA MET A 723 18.68 -16.27 -18.08
C MET A 723 17.42 -15.48 -18.43
N VAL A 724 17.59 -14.44 -19.24
CA VAL A 724 16.51 -13.73 -19.91
C VAL A 724 16.83 -13.69 -21.40
N PHE A 725 15.92 -14.21 -22.21
CA PHE A 725 15.96 -14.18 -23.67
C PHE A 725 15.07 -13.03 -24.15
N TRP A 726 15.62 -12.16 -24.98
CA TRP A 726 14.99 -10.88 -25.31
C TRP A 726 14.29 -10.85 -26.67
N GLU A 727 14.44 -11.91 -27.46
CA GLU A 727 14.04 -11.96 -28.86
C GLU A 727 13.22 -13.22 -29.14
N ASP A 728 12.27 -13.11 -30.06
CA ASP A 728 11.51 -14.26 -30.59
C ASP A 728 12.29 -14.92 -31.73
N ALA A 729 13.49 -15.38 -31.38
CA ALA A 729 14.44 -16.03 -32.27
C ALA A 729 15.22 -17.12 -31.52
N ALA A 730 15.65 -18.16 -32.26
CA ALA A 730 16.48 -19.22 -31.70
C ALA A 730 17.78 -18.65 -31.13
N LYS A 731 17.95 -18.76 -29.82
CA LYS A 731 19.11 -18.27 -29.10
C LYS A 731 19.59 -19.29 -28.09
N THR A 732 20.86 -19.66 -28.18
CA THR A 732 21.55 -20.50 -27.19
C THR A 732 22.47 -19.67 -26.31
N VAL A 733 22.19 -19.65 -25.01
CA VAL A 733 23.12 -19.14 -23.99
C VAL A 733 24.21 -20.17 -23.77
N LYS A 734 25.46 -19.69 -23.70
CA LYS A 734 26.62 -20.52 -23.37
C LYS A 734 27.10 -20.23 -21.95
N VAL A 735 27.44 -21.28 -21.20
CA VAL A 735 28.09 -21.18 -19.89
C VAL A 735 29.48 -21.82 -20.00
N SER A 736 30.51 -21.07 -19.64
CA SER A 736 31.92 -21.49 -19.78
C SER A 736 32.25 -21.98 -21.20
N GLY A 737 31.76 -21.26 -22.22
CA GLY A 737 32.00 -21.57 -23.64
C GLY A 737 31.18 -22.73 -24.22
N LYS A 738 30.41 -23.45 -23.41
CA LYS A 738 29.59 -24.59 -23.85
C LYS A 738 28.11 -24.21 -23.94
N PRO A 739 27.35 -24.73 -24.93
CA PRO A 739 25.89 -24.61 -24.94
C PRO A 739 25.29 -25.02 -23.60
N TYR A 740 24.39 -24.19 -23.05
CA TYR A 740 23.74 -24.46 -21.78
C TYR A 740 22.23 -24.60 -21.95
N LEU A 741 21.55 -23.53 -22.36
CA LEU A 741 20.11 -23.51 -22.60
C LEU A 741 19.83 -22.74 -23.89
N ALA A 742 18.99 -23.31 -24.75
CA ALA A 742 18.41 -22.62 -25.90
C ALA A 742 16.94 -22.31 -25.66
N SER A 743 16.51 -21.14 -26.13
CA SER A 743 15.09 -20.73 -26.24
C SER A 743 14.85 -20.22 -27.66
N ASP A 744 13.66 -20.46 -28.21
CA ASP A 744 13.22 -19.92 -29.50
C ASP A 744 12.31 -18.69 -29.39
N ARG A 745 11.97 -18.30 -28.15
CA ARG A 745 11.10 -17.17 -27.81
C ARG A 745 11.71 -16.33 -26.69
N LYS A 746 11.15 -15.14 -26.49
CA LYS A 746 11.33 -14.38 -25.26
C LYS A 746 10.95 -15.24 -24.06
N ALA A 747 11.83 -15.31 -23.07
CA ALA A 747 11.64 -16.16 -21.90
C ALA A 747 12.50 -15.67 -20.74
N ALA A 748 11.98 -15.74 -19.53
CA ALA A 748 12.78 -15.70 -18.31
C ALA A 748 12.93 -17.14 -17.81
N VAL A 749 14.15 -17.54 -17.45
CA VAL A 749 14.46 -18.91 -17.01
C VAL A 749 15.41 -18.91 -15.82
N VAL A 750 15.10 -19.69 -14.79
CA VAL A 750 16.04 -20.00 -13.70
C VAL A 750 16.24 -21.50 -13.66
N VAL A 751 17.49 -21.94 -13.62
CA VAL A 751 17.88 -23.35 -13.44
C VAL A 751 18.70 -23.46 -12.16
N GLN A 752 18.39 -24.46 -11.33
CA GLN A 752 19.23 -24.86 -10.20
C GLN A 752 19.65 -26.31 -10.36
N GLN A 753 20.93 -26.58 -10.17
CA GLN A 753 21.48 -27.93 -10.10
C GLN A 753 22.07 -28.17 -8.70
N ASP A 754 21.60 -29.22 -8.04
CA ASP A 754 22.12 -29.71 -6.76
C ASP A 754 22.42 -31.21 -6.87
N GLY A 755 23.71 -31.55 -6.92
CA GLY A 755 24.17 -32.90 -7.23
C GLY A 755 23.59 -33.41 -8.55
N ALA A 756 22.80 -34.49 -8.47
CA ALA A 756 22.07 -35.06 -9.61
C ALA A 756 20.67 -34.47 -9.81
N GLY A 757 20.16 -33.67 -8.87
CA GLY A 757 18.88 -32.96 -9.03
C GLY A 757 19.04 -31.74 -9.91
N LEU A 758 18.15 -31.58 -10.88
CA LEU A 758 18.04 -30.37 -11.68
C LEU A 758 16.60 -29.88 -11.70
N GLN A 759 16.40 -28.61 -11.40
CA GLN A 759 15.10 -27.97 -11.49
C GLN A 759 15.18 -26.69 -12.32
N LEU A 760 14.13 -26.41 -13.09
CA LEU A 760 13.96 -25.12 -13.75
C LEU A 760 12.60 -24.49 -13.48
N ALA A 761 12.56 -23.18 -13.63
CA ALA A 761 11.35 -22.39 -13.81
C ALA A 761 11.49 -21.57 -15.09
N VAL A 762 10.39 -21.45 -15.84
CA VAL A 762 10.29 -20.67 -17.08
C VAL A 762 9.00 -19.87 -17.09
N ALA A 763 9.05 -18.63 -17.57
CA ALA A 763 7.87 -17.79 -17.78
C ALA A 763 8.01 -17.00 -19.09
N ASP A 764 6.87 -16.71 -19.72
CA ASP A 764 6.79 -15.68 -20.76
C ASP A 764 6.72 -14.29 -20.10
N PRO A 765 7.78 -13.46 -20.17
CA PRO A 765 7.76 -12.12 -19.58
C PRO A 765 6.84 -11.17 -20.36
N THR A 766 6.41 -11.51 -21.58
CA THR A 766 5.57 -10.62 -22.39
C THR A 766 4.10 -10.65 -21.97
N GLN A 767 3.62 -11.81 -21.54
CA GLN A 767 2.20 -12.15 -21.39
C GLN A 767 1.41 -12.04 -22.72
N GLU A 768 2.10 -11.92 -23.85
CA GLU A 768 1.53 -11.75 -25.18
C GLU A 768 1.68 -13.03 -26.02
N ASN A 769 2.52 -13.99 -25.61
CA ASN A 769 2.73 -15.22 -26.37
C ASN A 769 1.49 -16.14 -26.29
N THR A 770 0.91 -16.44 -27.45
CA THR A 770 -0.29 -17.27 -27.59
C THR A 770 0.01 -18.71 -28.03
N ASP A 771 1.29 -19.04 -28.17
CA ASP A 771 1.82 -20.34 -28.60
C ASP A 771 2.65 -20.98 -27.46
N VAL A 772 3.69 -21.73 -27.82
CA VAL A 772 4.62 -22.38 -26.90
C VAL A 772 6.01 -21.72 -26.92
N ILE A 773 6.77 -21.96 -25.85
CA ILE A 773 8.22 -21.73 -25.81
C ILE A 773 8.91 -23.09 -25.94
N HIS A 774 9.85 -23.23 -26.88
CA HIS A 774 10.71 -24.40 -26.99
C HIS A 774 12.00 -24.16 -26.21
N LEU A 775 12.31 -25.07 -25.29
CA LEU A 775 13.56 -25.06 -24.54
C LEU A 775 14.37 -26.30 -24.83
N GLU A 776 15.67 -26.11 -25.05
CA GLU A 776 16.66 -27.19 -25.07
C GLU A 776 17.74 -26.92 -24.02
N LEU A 777 17.75 -27.73 -22.96
CA LEU A 777 18.76 -27.70 -21.92
C LEU A 777 19.82 -28.76 -22.22
N HIS A 778 21.07 -28.33 -22.39
CA HIS A 778 22.23 -29.18 -22.70
C HIS A 778 22.72 -29.95 -21.46
N ARG A 779 21.83 -30.79 -20.93
CA ARG A 779 22.02 -31.75 -19.85
C ARG A 779 21.31 -33.05 -20.23
N SER A 780 21.83 -34.19 -19.79
CA SER A 780 21.16 -35.49 -19.98
C SER A 780 20.46 -35.88 -18.68
N ALA A 781 19.17 -36.17 -18.76
CA ALA A 781 18.37 -36.67 -17.64
C ALA A 781 18.09 -38.17 -17.77
N ARG A 782 17.97 -38.82 -16.62
CA ARG A 782 17.49 -40.19 -16.46
C ARG A 782 15.97 -40.23 -16.37
N ALA A 783 15.37 -39.26 -15.67
CA ALA A 783 13.94 -39.21 -15.42
C ALA A 783 13.43 -37.78 -15.25
N VAL A 784 12.14 -37.58 -15.53
CA VAL A 784 11.38 -36.42 -15.05
C VAL A 784 10.84 -36.76 -13.67
N LEU A 785 11.10 -35.91 -12.68
CA LEU A 785 10.61 -36.10 -11.32
C LEU A 785 9.27 -35.37 -11.11
N LEU A 786 9.13 -34.18 -11.70
CA LEU A 786 7.93 -33.34 -11.60
C LEU A 786 7.92 -32.37 -12.78
N HIS A 787 6.75 -31.99 -13.27
CA HIS A 787 6.59 -30.78 -14.06
C HIS A 787 5.16 -30.24 -13.96
N ASP A 788 5.00 -28.94 -14.19
CA ASP A 788 3.68 -28.33 -14.28
C ASP A 788 2.92 -28.80 -15.53
N PRO A 789 1.57 -28.80 -15.52
CA PRO A 789 0.75 -29.25 -16.66
C PRO A 789 1.01 -28.51 -17.98
N ALA A 790 1.53 -27.28 -17.92
CA ALA A 790 1.86 -26.48 -19.11
C ALA A 790 3.15 -26.96 -19.81
N ILE A 791 3.97 -27.78 -19.16
CA ILE A 791 5.24 -28.27 -19.70
C ILE A 791 5.02 -29.65 -20.31
N THR A 792 5.48 -29.84 -21.55
CA THR A 792 5.58 -31.14 -22.20
C THR A 792 7.05 -31.47 -22.43
N VAL A 793 7.57 -32.49 -21.74
CA VAL A 793 8.95 -32.98 -21.94
C VAL A 793 8.99 -33.90 -23.16
N GLN A 794 9.78 -33.53 -24.16
CA GLN A 794 9.88 -34.24 -25.44
C GLN A 794 11.10 -35.18 -25.48
N GLN A 795 12.16 -34.83 -24.77
CA GLN A 795 13.42 -35.57 -24.78
C GLN A 795 14.14 -35.41 -23.44
N LEU A 796 14.80 -36.47 -22.96
CA LEU A 796 15.67 -36.43 -21.77
C LEU A 796 17.16 -36.52 -22.10
N SER A 797 17.53 -37.11 -23.25
CA SER A 797 18.91 -37.42 -23.62
C SER A 797 19.07 -37.39 -25.15
N PRO A 798 20.21 -36.95 -25.70
CA PRO A 798 21.42 -36.47 -25.01
C PRO A 798 21.26 -35.09 -24.34
N THR A 799 20.23 -34.35 -24.73
CA THR A 799 19.80 -33.07 -24.15
C THR A 799 18.35 -33.18 -23.68
N ILE A 800 17.95 -32.37 -22.72
CA ILE A 800 16.55 -32.24 -22.30
C ILE A 800 15.86 -31.26 -23.26
N LYS A 801 14.76 -31.66 -23.88
CA LYS A 801 13.92 -30.80 -24.72
C LYS A 801 12.51 -30.76 -24.18
N MET A 802 11.92 -29.57 -24.14
CA MET A 802 10.55 -29.39 -23.66
C MET A 802 9.87 -28.22 -24.38
N THR A 803 8.54 -28.27 -24.41
CA THR A 803 7.69 -27.14 -24.76
C THR A 803 6.93 -26.65 -23.55
N VAL A 804 6.64 -25.34 -23.53
CA VAL A 804 5.88 -24.69 -22.46
C VAL A 804 4.71 -23.94 -23.08
N ALA A 805 3.48 -24.37 -22.81
CA ALA A 805 2.27 -23.67 -23.25
C ALA A 805 2.03 -22.43 -22.37
N VAL A 806 2.24 -21.24 -22.93
CA VAL A 806 2.21 -19.98 -22.17
C VAL A 806 0.98 -19.11 -22.45
N LYS A 807 0.12 -19.53 -23.39
CA LYS A 807 -1.15 -18.86 -23.66
C LYS A 807 -2.00 -18.76 -22.38
N GLY A 808 -2.35 -17.54 -21.99
CA GLY A 808 -3.15 -17.27 -20.80
C GLY A 808 -2.42 -17.55 -19.48
N SER A 809 -1.10 -17.73 -19.51
CA SER A 809 -0.29 -17.89 -18.28
C SER A 809 -0.23 -16.61 -17.44
N ALA A 810 -0.53 -15.44 -18.02
CA ALA A 810 -0.43 -14.13 -17.37
C ALA A 810 0.91 -13.94 -16.65
N GLY A 811 2.02 -14.37 -17.27
CA GLY A 811 3.37 -14.23 -16.73
C GLY A 811 3.70 -15.20 -15.59
N LYS A 812 2.84 -16.18 -15.32
CA LYS A 812 3.09 -17.25 -14.34
C LYS A 812 4.33 -18.06 -14.71
N SER A 813 5.08 -18.47 -13.68
CA SER A 813 6.19 -19.41 -13.82
C SER A 813 5.71 -20.86 -13.89
N HIS A 814 6.29 -21.62 -14.81
CA HIS A 814 6.10 -23.05 -14.99
C HIS A 814 7.37 -23.80 -14.60
N GLN A 815 7.26 -24.81 -13.75
CA GLN A 815 8.41 -25.50 -13.15
C GLN A 815 8.52 -26.96 -13.59
N ALA A 816 9.75 -27.44 -13.75
CA ALA A 816 10.05 -28.86 -13.95
C ALA A 816 11.30 -29.29 -13.18
N ARG A 817 11.33 -30.56 -12.78
CA ARG A 817 12.42 -31.21 -12.03
C ARG A 817 12.81 -32.51 -12.71
N PHE A 818 14.11 -32.76 -12.75
CA PHE A 818 14.74 -33.88 -13.44
C PHE A 818 15.80 -34.51 -12.54
N GLU A 819 16.02 -35.80 -12.72
CA GLU A 819 17.20 -36.51 -12.22
C GLU A 819 18.21 -36.60 -13.37
N LEU A 820 19.40 -36.02 -13.21
CA LEU A 820 20.47 -36.06 -14.21
C LEU A 820 21.11 -37.45 -14.30
N LYS A 821 21.56 -37.82 -15.50
CA LYS A 821 22.48 -38.95 -15.64
C LYS A 821 23.80 -38.56 -14.99
N ARG A 822 24.35 -39.43 -14.13
CA ARG A 822 25.70 -39.25 -13.62
C ARG A 822 26.67 -39.26 -14.82
N PRO A 823 27.67 -38.35 -14.83
CA PRO A 823 28.65 -38.28 -15.91
C PRO A 823 29.41 -39.59 -16.08
#